data_AF-A0A0B3AB07-F1
#
_entry.id   AF-A0A0B3AB07-F1
#
_cell.length_a   1.000
_cell.length_b   1.000
_cell.length_c   1.000
_cell.angle_alpha   90.00
_cell.angle_beta   90.00
_cell.angle_gamma   90.00
#
_symmetry.space_group_name_H-M   'P 1'
#
loop_
_entity.id
_entity.type
_entity.pdbx_description
1 polymer ?
#
loop_
_entity_poly.entity_id
_entity_poly.type
_entity_poly.pdbx_seq_one_letter_code
_entity_poly.pdbx_strand_id
1 'polypeptide(L)'
;MPPALPQSLKTLHPQTIRGMDTSEIIGNRKQYLLKRAKKFYPVIVFLIILFLAAFIRTRNLPLLQDKYPGALDPYFFLREARTLISQGSIPEIDRLRYVPIGADNRIEAHMTSYAIAYIYKFTHFFDPSFTIEKSAILYPVIAFCLSLIPFFFLSKKLFNENIALISTFLLVISPAALQRSMAGFADKESLALIFFFSSFLFLLFYLDQGSFGKKSLFALLTGMSLLLLGLTWGGIQFVLLTIAVTMILLYLTDKLSLQDEVAYIFVILPLLLLPHFTLKYGSMLGMLTSVTMFPIFAIAGVFLADVIINNLPCIRKEQRPVVIFLLLGILGIVLLAVVSPARLLDIGQKIYAQFIHPIGTNRLTLTVAENRQPYFVEWLSSFGVSLYLFLAGGIILFYTLLHHLKAKMQLTACFIFLLLGLLWSRYQDSSILNGTNIPSLIFLFGSLGVFSVLIIIGLLKALRDEALAADIKELNTSWLFLLAWLIVSIIGARGAIRLFFIIPPIASILIAYLIFYLFTHLPKKDKVYRGLAIGAILLVMIPTVLSQMNSSLQQAAYSGPGLDDQWQKAMAWVKTQTPENAVFAHWWDYGYWVQTSGNRSTILDGGNYYPYWNHLFARNVLVGNNEEQALRYLKVHNATHLLIISDEIGKYQAYSSIGADENFDIFSWIGTYVMDVRQTTKKGNITDYIFAGGTYLDEDFIFEGKVFPKSRAAIAGFIIPVANDDDPENMDILQPEAILLHNNQQVRIPISCVFDDRQKLYFNKTGMEGCLRIMPRYLNQKYQQENGAALWVTRKGMDALWTRMFLFDEQMKYFHLVYDDSNERELAYYGGQTMGPLKIWEISYPENLTIDKEMQDRFLSITTPEWLLLEKSSPLLT
;
A
#
# COMPACT_ATOMS: atom_id res chain seq x y z
N MET A 1 -15.82 -34.75 39.83
CA MET A 1 -17.14 -34.65 40.49
C MET A 1 -18.11 -33.99 39.51
N PRO A 2 -19.26 -34.61 39.18
CA PRO A 2 -20.22 -33.97 38.29
C PRO A 2 -20.86 -32.77 39.02
N PRO A 3 -21.07 -31.62 38.36
CA PRO A 3 -21.68 -30.46 39.00
C PRO A 3 -23.18 -30.68 39.21
N ALA A 4 -23.65 -30.34 40.40
CA ALA A 4 -25.01 -30.51 40.88
C ALA A 4 -26.06 -29.84 39.99
N LEU A 5 -27.21 -30.51 39.83
CA LEU A 5 -28.39 -29.98 39.16
C LEU A 5 -28.92 -28.68 39.82
N PRO A 6 -29.53 -27.75 39.05
CA PRO A 6 -30.14 -26.53 39.58
C PRO A 6 -31.25 -26.81 40.59
N GLN A 7 -31.35 -25.98 41.63
CA GLN A 7 -32.37 -26.05 42.70
C GLN A 7 -33.83 -26.01 42.21
N SER A 8 -34.09 -25.56 40.97
CA SER A 8 -35.45 -25.56 40.38
C SER A 8 -35.99 -26.96 40.06
N LEU A 9 -35.18 -28.02 40.20
CA LEU A 9 -35.59 -29.42 40.08
C LEU A 9 -35.77 -30.13 41.44
N LYS A 10 -35.45 -29.46 42.56
CA LYS A 10 -35.62 -30.02 43.92
C LYS A 10 -37.01 -29.77 44.52
N THR A 11 -37.86 -28.96 43.89
CA THR A 11 -39.20 -28.60 44.37
C THR A 11 -40.32 -29.27 43.58
N LEU A 12 -40.18 -30.56 43.30
CA LEU A 12 -41.29 -31.40 42.84
C LEU A 12 -41.50 -32.50 43.88
N HIS A 13 -42.65 -32.44 44.55
CA HIS A 13 -43.08 -33.43 45.53
C HIS A 13 -43.08 -34.85 44.89
N PRO A 14 -42.77 -35.93 45.62
CA PRO A 14 -42.65 -37.29 45.07
C PRO A 14 -43.97 -37.94 44.61
N GLN A 15 -45.04 -37.16 44.40
CA GLN A 15 -46.33 -37.65 43.90
C GLN A 15 -46.70 -37.13 42.50
N THR A 16 -45.91 -36.23 41.89
CA THR A 16 -46.19 -35.67 40.55
C THR A 16 -45.42 -36.35 39.40
N ILE A 17 -44.72 -37.46 39.66
CA ILE A 17 -43.90 -38.16 38.64
C ILE A 17 -44.66 -39.34 37.99
N ARG A 18 -45.87 -39.67 38.45
CA ARG A 18 -46.67 -40.77 37.89
C ARG A 18 -47.55 -40.40 36.68
N GLY A 19 -47.41 -39.19 36.12
CA GLY A 19 -48.27 -38.72 35.03
C GLY A 19 -47.62 -37.74 34.04
N MET A 20 -46.28 -37.66 33.95
CA MET A 20 -45.63 -36.90 32.87
C MET A 20 -45.36 -37.83 31.68
N ASP A 21 -46.00 -37.53 30.57
CA ASP A 21 -45.82 -38.22 29.29
C ASP A 21 -44.36 -38.06 28.81
N THR A 22 -43.75 -39.13 28.31
CA THR A 22 -42.35 -39.14 27.84
C THR A 22 -42.09 -38.09 26.76
N SER A 23 -43.13 -37.71 26.01
CA SER A 23 -43.14 -36.63 25.02
C SER A 23 -42.81 -35.25 25.63
N GLU A 24 -43.28 -34.96 26.84
CA GLU A 24 -43.15 -33.66 27.52
C GLU A 24 -41.74 -33.49 28.12
N ILE A 25 -41.16 -34.59 28.65
CA ILE A 25 -39.77 -34.63 29.12
C ILE A 25 -38.79 -34.46 27.95
N ILE A 26 -39.06 -35.10 26.81
CA ILE A 26 -38.26 -34.95 25.58
C ILE A 26 -38.40 -33.52 25.02
N GLY A 27 -39.60 -32.93 25.04
CA GLY A 27 -39.86 -31.55 24.64
C GLY A 27 -39.09 -30.53 25.49
N ASN A 28 -39.12 -30.68 26.82
CA ASN A 28 -38.40 -29.83 27.76
C ASN A 28 -36.87 -29.98 27.64
N ARG A 29 -36.36 -31.21 27.43
CA ARG A 29 -34.93 -31.45 27.14
C ARG A 29 -34.52 -30.84 25.80
N LYS A 30 -35.35 -30.96 24.76
CA LYS A 30 -35.11 -30.34 23.44
C LYS A 30 -35.09 -28.82 23.52
N GLN A 31 -36.02 -28.19 24.25
CA GLN A 31 -36.00 -26.75 24.48
C GLN A 31 -34.80 -26.29 25.30
N TYR A 32 -34.41 -27.04 26.34
CA TYR A 32 -33.21 -26.77 27.13
C TYR A 32 -31.93 -26.86 26.27
N LEU A 33 -31.80 -27.92 25.47
CA LEU A 33 -30.69 -28.10 24.53
C LEU A 33 -30.68 -27.03 23.44
N LEU A 34 -31.84 -26.64 22.90
CA LEU A 34 -31.95 -25.54 21.91
C LEU A 34 -31.57 -24.18 22.52
N LYS A 35 -31.96 -23.91 23.77
CA LYS A 35 -31.61 -22.67 24.49
C LYS A 35 -30.10 -22.63 24.79
N ARG A 36 -29.51 -23.78 25.12
CA ARG A 36 -28.05 -23.92 25.31
C ARG A 36 -27.29 -23.82 23.98
N ALA A 37 -27.76 -24.47 22.92
CA ALA A 37 -27.19 -24.39 21.58
C ALA A 37 -27.21 -22.95 21.04
N LYS A 38 -28.31 -22.21 21.24
CA LYS A 38 -28.41 -20.78 20.89
C LYS A 38 -27.41 -19.88 21.63
N LYS A 39 -26.93 -20.30 22.81
CA LYS A 39 -25.89 -19.56 23.56
C LYS A 39 -24.48 -19.85 23.04
N PHE A 40 -24.22 -21.06 22.55
CA PHE A 40 -22.88 -21.49 22.10
C PHE A 40 -22.65 -21.37 20.59
N TYR A 41 -23.71 -21.25 19.76
CA TYR A 41 -23.56 -21.17 18.31
C TYR A 41 -22.62 -20.03 17.84
N PRO A 42 -22.64 -18.79 18.41
CA PRO A 42 -21.78 -17.73 17.90
C PRO A 42 -20.31 -18.04 18.14
N VAL A 43 -20.00 -18.65 19.28
CA VAL A 43 -18.64 -19.06 19.63
C VAL A 43 -18.16 -20.17 18.68
N ILE A 44 -18.99 -21.18 18.42
CA ILE A 44 -18.63 -22.27 17.50
C ILE A 44 -18.41 -21.74 16.08
N VAL A 45 -19.32 -20.91 15.57
CA VAL A 45 -19.18 -20.32 14.23
C VAL A 45 -17.95 -19.42 14.16
N PHE A 46 -17.68 -18.62 15.19
CA PHE A 46 -16.48 -17.79 15.24
C PHE A 46 -15.19 -18.64 15.26
N LEU A 47 -15.15 -19.75 15.99
CA LEU A 47 -14.02 -20.68 15.96
C LEU A 47 -13.82 -21.31 14.58
N ILE A 48 -14.90 -21.64 13.86
CA ILE A 48 -14.83 -22.09 12.46
C ILE A 48 -14.27 -20.99 11.56
N ILE A 49 -14.67 -19.73 11.77
CA ILE A 49 -14.15 -18.58 11.01
C ILE A 49 -12.65 -18.39 11.30
N LEU A 50 -12.20 -18.52 12.56
CA LEU A 50 -10.78 -18.46 12.91
C LEU A 50 -9.98 -19.59 12.24
N PHE A 51 -10.51 -20.81 12.25
CA PHE A 51 -9.90 -21.94 11.53
C PHE A 51 -9.81 -21.67 10.03
N LEU A 52 -10.89 -21.17 9.42
CA LEU A 52 -10.91 -20.80 8.01
C LEU A 52 -9.88 -19.70 7.69
N ALA A 53 -9.73 -18.72 8.58
CA ALA A 53 -8.76 -17.65 8.42
C ALA A 53 -7.33 -18.19 8.37
N ALA A 54 -6.97 -19.06 9.32
CA ALA A 54 -5.68 -19.72 9.34
C ALA A 54 -5.49 -20.65 8.13
N PHE A 55 -6.53 -21.40 7.74
CA PHE A 55 -6.48 -22.33 6.62
C PHE A 55 -6.24 -21.63 5.28
N ILE A 56 -6.93 -20.52 5.00
CA ILE A 56 -6.74 -19.75 3.76
C ILE A 56 -5.33 -19.13 3.73
N ARG A 57 -4.86 -18.58 4.85
CA ARG A 57 -3.59 -17.84 4.91
C ARG A 57 -2.34 -18.71 4.89
N THR A 58 -2.46 -20.01 5.15
CA THR A 58 -1.35 -20.97 5.19
C THR A 58 -1.23 -21.82 3.93
N ARG A 59 -2.02 -21.54 2.88
CA ARG A 59 -2.02 -22.34 1.64
C ARG A 59 -0.69 -22.35 0.89
N ASN A 60 0.15 -21.33 1.05
CA ASN A 60 1.49 -21.25 0.45
C ASN A 60 2.61 -21.88 1.29
N LEU A 61 2.35 -22.40 2.49
CA LEU A 61 3.42 -22.98 3.33
C LEU A 61 4.30 -24.01 2.58
N PRO A 62 3.75 -24.91 1.73
CA PRO A 62 4.57 -25.84 0.96
C PRO A 62 5.57 -25.16 0.01
N LEU A 63 5.26 -23.95 -0.50
CA LEU A 63 6.13 -23.19 -1.40
C LEU A 63 7.25 -22.46 -0.65
N LEU A 64 7.02 -22.03 0.59
CA LEU A 64 8.00 -21.25 1.37
C LEU A 64 9.11 -22.11 1.99
N GLN A 65 8.92 -23.44 2.01
CA GLN A 65 9.84 -24.43 2.61
C GLN A 65 10.32 -24.06 4.02
N ASP A 66 9.51 -23.32 4.78
CA ASP A 66 9.80 -22.84 6.13
C ASP A 66 11.07 -21.99 6.30
N LYS A 67 11.62 -21.42 5.22
CA LYS A 67 12.89 -20.68 5.25
C LYS A 67 12.78 -19.22 4.83
N TYR A 68 11.96 -18.93 3.82
CA TYR A 68 12.01 -17.64 3.14
C TYR A 68 10.67 -16.92 3.23
N PRO A 69 10.64 -15.67 3.71
CA PRO A 69 9.48 -14.80 3.61
C PRO A 69 9.06 -14.53 2.15
N GLY A 70 7.82 -14.10 1.96
CA GLY A 70 7.18 -13.94 0.65
C GLY A 70 7.42 -12.59 -0.05
N ALA A 71 8.04 -11.61 0.60
CA ALA A 71 8.23 -10.26 0.06
C ALA A 71 9.58 -9.66 0.49
N LEU A 72 9.92 -8.45 0.02
CA LEU A 72 11.17 -7.74 0.34
C LEU A 72 11.24 -7.29 1.81
N ASP A 73 10.28 -6.48 2.26
CA ASP A 73 10.26 -5.87 3.59
C ASP A 73 10.32 -6.87 4.78
N PRO A 74 9.67 -8.05 4.73
CA PRO A 74 9.79 -9.07 5.77
C PRO A 74 11.22 -9.47 6.15
N TYR A 75 12.19 -9.36 5.23
CA TYR A 75 13.59 -9.69 5.51
C TYR A 75 14.23 -8.71 6.50
N PHE A 76 13.79 -7.45 6.54
CA PHE A 76 14.24 -6.48 7.52
C PHE A 76 13.82 -6.90 8.93
N PHE A 77 12.52 -7.17 9.15
CA PHE A 77 12.01 -7.58 10.47
C PHE A 77 12.57 -8.92 10.93
N LEU A 78 12.77 -9.87 10.01
CA LEU A 78 13.41 -11.14 10.32
C LEU A 78 14.85 -10.94 10.82
N ARG A 79 15.62 -10.07 10.18
CA ARG A 79 17.00 -9.76 10.61
C ARG A 79 17.02 -9.07 11.96
N GLU A 80 16.16 -8.08 12.18
CA GLU A 80 16.04 -7.43 13.48
C GLU A 80 15.64 -8.42 14.58
N ALA A 81 14.71 -9.33 14.29
CA ALA A 81 14.33 -10.38 15.22
C ALA A 81 15.52 -11.31 15.54
N ARG A 82 16.34 -11.69 14.53
CA ARG A 82 17.59 -12.46 14.75
C ARG A 82 18.57 -11.70 15.65
N THR A 83 18.74 -10.39 15.42
CA THR A 83 19.59 -9.53 16.26
C THR A 83 19.07 -9.46 17.69
N LEU A 84 17.76 -9.29 17.88
CA LEU A 84 17.12 -9.25 19.19
C LEU A 84 17.27 -10.56 19.97
N ILE A 85 17.20 -11.72 19.30
CA ILE A 85 17.41 -13.03 19.93
C ILE A 85 18.88 -13.24 20.31
N SER A 86 19.81 -12.87 19.44
CA SER A 86 21.24 -13.11 19.64
C SER A 86 21.91 -12.13 20.61
N GLN A 87 21.54 -10.85 20.56
CA GLN A 87 22.16 -9.77 21.34
C GLN A 87 21.29 -9.27 22.50
N GLY A 88 20.00 -9.64 22.54
CA GLY A 88 19.05 -9.22 23.58
C GLY A 88 18.43 -7.84 23.38
N SER A 89 18.96 -7.02 22.47
CA SER A 89 18.42 -5.70 22.10
C SER A 89 18.72 -5.37 20.63
N ILE A 90 17.97 -4.43 20.06
CA ILE A 90 18.23 -3.89 18.72
C ILE A 90 19.23 -2.72 18.89
N PRO A 91 20.37 -2.70 18.17
CA PRO A 91 21.33 -1.61 18.29
C PRO A 91 20.73 -0.28 17.82
N GLU A 92 21.12 0.84 18.45
CA GLU A 92 20.61 2.17 18.06
C GLU A 92 20.99 2.53 16.62
N ILE A 93 22.23 2.23 16.22
CA ILE A 93 22.70 2.45 14.85
C ILE A 93 22.94 1.09 14.19
N ASP A 94 22.22 0.83 13.10
CA ASP A 94 22.42 -0.34 12.26
C ASP A 94 23.51 -0.06 11.22
N ARG A 95 24.68 -0.69 11.41
CA ARG A 95 25.85 -0.51 10.55
C ARG A 95 25.86 -1.39 9.30
N LEU A 96 24.93 -2.32 9.16
CA LEU A 96 24.76 -3.09 7.91
C LEU A 96 24.03 -2.28 6.83
N ARG A 97 23.36 -1.21 7.22
CA ARG A 97 22.59 -0.33 6.34
C ARG A 97 23.34 0.98 6.12
N TYR A 98 23.26 1.56 4.94
CA TYR A 98 23.77 2.90 4.63
C TYR A 98 25.23 3.16 5.03
N VAL A 99 26.13 2.28 4.58
CA VAL A 99 27.57 2.46 4.79
C VAL A 99 28.06 3.77 4.16
N PRO A 100 28.90 4.56 4.86
CA PRO A 100 29.58 4.28 6.13
C PRO A 100 28.87 4.79 7.39
N ILE A 101 27.74 5.48 7.26
CA ILE A 101 27.10 6.20 8.38
C ILE A 101 26.29 5.26 9.27
N GLY A 102 25.51 4.36 8.67
CA GLY A 102 24.49 3.59 9.40
C GLY A 102 23.09 4.23 9.36
N ALA A 103 22.08 3.46 9.71
CA ALA A 103 20.71 3.95 9.95
C ALA A 103 20.40 4.00 11.46
N ASP A 104 19.74 5.07 11.91
CA ASP A 104 19.22 5.16 13.28
C ASP A 104 17.89 4.41 13.41
N ASN A 105 17.93 3.31 14.14
CA ASN A 105 16.77 2.45 14.38
C ASN A 105 15.70 3.16 15.22
N ARG A 106 16.01 4.19 16.02
CA ARG A 106 14.99 4.88 16.86
C ARG A 106 13.85 5.53 16.06
N ILE A 107 14.03 5.72 14.76
CA ILE A 107 13.03 6.27 13.83
C ILE A 107 12.13 5.16 13.23
N GLU A 108 12.56 3.90 13.31
CA GLU A 108 11.84 2.76 12.77
C GLU A 108 10.76 2.22 13.73
N ALA A 109 9.82 1.46 13.16
CA ALA A 109 8.76 0.81 13.93
C ALA A 109 9.09 -0.68 14.11
N HIS A 110 9.62 -1.04 15.27
CA HIS A 110 10.18 -2.37 15.56
C HIS A 110 9.20 -3.38 16.17
N MET A 111 7.97 -2.98 16.49
CA MET A 111 7.01 -3.86 17.18
C MET A 111 6.78 -5.21 16.46
N THR A 112 6.87 -5.21 15.13
CA THR A 112 6.84 -6.42 14.30
C THR A 112 7.99 -7.36 14.62
N SER A 113 9.23 -6.85 14.66
CA SER A 113 10.44 -7.62 14.99
C SER A 113 10.37 -8.22 16.40
N TYR A 114 9.86 -7.44 17.37
CA TYR A 114 9.59 -7.94 18.73
C TYR A 114 8.54 -9.06 18.72
N ALA A 115 7.43 -8.88 18.01
CA ALA A 115 6.38 -9.89 17.94
C ALA A 115 6.89 -11.21 17.34
N ILE A 116 7.68 -11.15 16.25
CA ILE A 116 8.33 -12.33 15.65
C ILE A 116 9.25 -13.03 16.65
N ALA A 117 10.09 -12.26 17.35
CA ALA A 117 11.02 -12.81 18.34
C ALA A 117 10.32 -13.44 19.55
N TYR A 118 9.25 -12.83 20.06
CA TYR A 118 8.50 -13.36 21.19
C TYR A 118 7.66 -14.58 20.82
N ILE A 119 7.09 -14.62 19.61
CA ILE A 119 6.44 -15.84 19.08
C ILE A 119 7.46 -16.97 19.02
N TYR A 120 8.66 -16.70 18.49
CA TYR A 120 9.75 -17.68 18.47
C TYR A 120 10.13 -18.16 19.87
N LYS A 121 10.37 -17.24 20.83
CA LYS A 121 10.71 -17.62 22.21
C LYS A 121 9.63 -18.50 22.85
N PHE A 122 8.36 -18.18 22.59
CA PHE A 122 7.23 -18.94 23.12
C PHE A 122 7.12 -20.32 22.48
N THR A 123 7.19 -20.43 21.15
CA THR A 123 7.02 -21.71 20.45
C THR A 123 8.25 -22.61 20.58
N HIS A 124 9.45 -22.05 20.48
CA HIS A 124 10.72 -22.78 20.62
C HIS A 124 10.88 -23.42 22.01
N PHE A 125 10.27 -22.82 23.05
CA PHE A 125 10.21 -23.42 24.38
C PHE A 125 9.46 -24.77 24.40
N PHE A 126 8.42 -24.93 23.57
CA PHE A 126 7.65 -26.18 23.47
C PHE A 126 8.17 -27.13 22.39
N ASP A 127 8.72 -26.58 21.31
CA ASP A 127 9.28 -27.32 20.18
C ASP A 127 10.64 -26.74 19.78
N PRO A 128 11.76 -27.34 20.24
CA PRO A 128 13.10 -26.89 19.89
C PRO A 128 13.42 -26.94 18.39
N SER A 129 12.64 -27.66 17.58
CA SER A 129 12.81 -27.69 16.11
C SER A 129 12.21 -26.46 15.42
N PHE A 130 11.45 -25.64 16.14
CA PHE A 130 10.85 -24.43 15.62
C PHE A 130 11.91 -23.34 15.45
N THR A 131 12.08 -22.83 14.23
CA THR A 131 13.08 -21.82 13.88
C THR A 131 12.49 -20.41 13.87
N ILE A 132 13.35 -19.39 13.85
CA ILE A 132 12.92 -17.99 13.78
C ILE A 132 12.29 -17.65 12.42
N GLU A 133 12.73 -18.30 11.35
CA GLU A 133 12.16 -18.18 10.00
C GLU A 133 10.70 -18.65 9.98
N LYS A 134 10.40 -19.80 10.61
CA LYS A 134 9.03 -20.28 10.81
C LYS A 134 8.19 -19.28 11.59
N SER A 135 8.77 -18.66 12.62
CA SER A 135 8.10 -17.60 13.39
C SER A 135 7.70 -16.43 12.51
N ALA A 136 8.63 -15.93 11.68
CA ALA A 136 8.35 -14.83 10.76
C ALA A 136 7.28 -15.21 9.73
N ILE A 137 7.32 -16.43 9.19
CA ILE A 137 6.34 -16.93 8.22
C ILE A 137 4.93 -17.00 8.83
N LEU A 138 4.79 -17.47 10.08
CA LEU A 138 3.49 -17.68 10.72
C LEU A 138 2.96 -16.46 11.48
N TYR A 139 3.83 -15.53 11.87
CA TYR A 139 3.47 -14.29 12.56
C TYR A 139 2.27 -13.54 11.94
N PRO A 140 2.22 -13.24 10.63
CA PRO A 140 1.11 -12.47 10.07
C PRO A 140 -0.23 -13.21 10.21
N VAL A 141 -0.22 -14.54 10.11
CA VAL A 141 -1.41 -15.39 10.29
C VAL A 141 -1.91 -15.34 11.73
N ILE A 142 -1.00 -15.46 12.70
CA ILE A 142 -1.32 -15.39 14.13
C ILE A 142 -1.88 -14.00 14.47
N ALA A 143 -1.19 -12.95 14.05
CA ALA A 143 -1.60 -11.56 14.30
C ALA A 143 -2.96 -11.25 13.67
N PHE A 144 -3.20 -11.70 12.43
CA PHE A 144 -4.49 -11.53 11.78
C PHE A 144 -5.62 -12.27 12.52
N CYS A 145 -5.42 -13.54 12.89
CA CYS A 145 -6.42 -14.30 13.66
C CYS A 145 -6.74 -13.63 15.00
N LEU A 146 -5.73 -13.08 15.69
CA LEU A 146 -5.95 -12.30 16.92
C LEU A 146 -6.72 -11.00 16.65
N SER A 147 -6.50 -10.35 15.51
CA SER A 147 -7.23 -9.13 15.12
C SER A 147 -8.74 -9.37 14.86
N LEU A 148 -9.12 -10.59 14.49
CA LEU A 148 -10.54 -10.93 14.27
C LEU A 148 -11.37 -10.88 15.56
N ILE A 149 -10.73 -11.02 16.73
CA ILE A 149 -11.40 -10.94 18.03
C ILE A 149 -11.95 -9.53 18.29
N PRO A 150 -11.13 -8.45 18.34
CA PRO A 150 -11.65 -7.10 18.49
C PRO A 150 -12.55 -6.69 17.31
N PHE A 151 -12.29 -7.18 16.08
CA PHE A 151 -13.17 -6.91 14.94
C PHE A 151 -14.59 -7.49 15.13
N PHE A 152 -14.70 -8.74 15.60
CA PHE A 152 -15.98 -9.37 15.90
C PHE A 152 -16.74 -8.58 16.97
N PHE A 153 -16.06 -8.20 18.06
CA PHE A 153 -16.69 -7.42 19.12
C PHE A 153 -17.07 -6.01 18.66
N LEU A 154 -16.28 -5.38 17.81
CA LEU A 154 -16.59 -4.10 17.18
C LEU A 154 -17.86 -4.21 16.34
N SER A 155 -17.92 -5.18 15.43
CA SER A 155 -19.11 -5.39 14.61
C SER A 155 -20.34 -5.78 15.43
N LYS A 156 -20.17 -6.54 16.51
CA LYS A 156 -21.24 -6.89 17.45
C LYS A 156 -21.75 -5.66 18.19
N LYS A 157 -20.85 -4.76 18.59
CA LYS A 157 -21.19 -3.51 19.29
C LYS A 157 -21.95 -2.54 18.40
N LEU A 158 -21.57 -2.46 17.12
CA LEU A 158 -22.23 -1.61 16.13
C LEU A 158 -23.64 -2.08 15.78
N PHE A 159 -23.85 -3.41 15.75
CA PHE A 159 -25.12 -4.00 15.35
C PHE A 159 -25.54 -5.16 16.27
N ASN A 160 -25.34 -6.41 15.82
CA ASN A 160 -25.74 -7.62 16.52
C ASN A 160 -24.80 -8.79 16.19
N GLU A 161 -24.99 -9.91 16.88
CA GLU A 161 -24.13 -11.10 16.74
C GLU A 161 -24.14 -11.69 15.33
N ASN A 162 -25.28 -11.68 14.63
CA ASN A 162 -25.38 -12.24 13.28
C ASN A 162 -24.57 -11.41 12.28
N ILE A 163 -24.72 -10.08 12.33
CA ILE A 163 -23.96 -9.16 11.47
C ILE A 163 -22.47 -9.29 11.77
N ALA A 164 -22.09 -9.48 13.04
CA ALA A 164 -20.70 -9.68 13.44
C ALA A 164 -20.08 -10.97 12.89
N LEU A 165 -20.81 -12.09 12.90
CA LEU A 165 -20.32 -13.34 12.31
C LEU A 165 -20.17 -13.21 10.79
N ILE A 166 -21.16 -12.61 10.12
CA ILE A 166 -21.13 -12.42 8.66
C ILE A 166 -20.00 -11.47 8.26
N SER A 167 -19.84 -10.33 8.94
CA SER A 167 -18.77 -9.38 8.65
C SER A 167 -17.38 -9.99 8.88
N THR A 168 -17.19 -10.74 9.97
CA THR A 168 -15.92 -11.44 10.24
C THR A 168 -15.61 -12.47 9.15
N PHE A 169 -16.61 -13.24 8.74
CA PHE A 169 -16.46 -14.19 7.63
C PHE A 169 -16.08 -13.49 6.31
N LEU A 170 -16.77 -12.40 5.95
CA LEU A 170 -16.47 -11.62 4.75
C LEU A 170 -15.06 -11.00 4.77
N LEU A 171 -14.58 -10.56 5.93
CA LEU A 171 -13.21 -10.05 6.08
C LEU A 171 -12.17 -11.14 5.86
N VAL A 172 -12.44 -12.35 6.38
CA VAL A 172 -11.53 -13.51 6.26
C VAL A 172 -11.30 -13.92 4.81
N ILE A 173 -12.34 -13.90 3.98
CA ILE A 173 -12.30 -14.32 2.56
C ILE A 173 -11.91 -13.21 1.58
N SER A 174 -11.67 -11.98 2.06
CA SER A 174 -11.37 -10.83 1.21
C SER A 174 -9.95 -10.93 0.62
N PRO A 175 -9.79 -10.92 -0.74
CA PRO A 175 -8.47 -10.96 -1.37
C PRO A 175 -7.58 -9.77 -1.00
N ALA A 176 -8.16 -8.57 -0.90
CA ALA A 176 -7.43 -7.36 -0.51
C ALA A 176 -6.91 -7.44 0.94
N ALA A 177 -7.64 -8.08 1.86
CA ALA A 177 -7.16 -8.32 3.22
C ALA A 177 -6.08 -9.41 3.28
N LEU A 178 -6.15 -10.40 2.38
CA LEU A 178 -5.21 -11.52 2.33
C LEU A 178 -3.80 -11.09 1.93
N GLN A 179 -3.65 -10.17 0.96
CA GLN A 179 -2.36 -9.69 0.44
C GLN A 179 -1.36 -9.32 1.53
N ARG A 180 -1.82 -8.69 2.62
CA ARG A 180 -0.98 -8.19 3.72
C ARG A 180 -1.05 -9.06 4.99
N SER A 181 -1.69 -10.24 4.93
CA SER A 181 -1.89 -11.12 6.09
C SER A 181 -1.67 -12.62 5.84
N MET A 182 -1.23 -12.99 4.64
CA MET A 182 -0.85 -14.36 4.30
C MET A 182 0.48 -14.78 4.95
N ALA A 183 0.69 -16.08 5.09
CA ALA A 183 1.96 -16.62 5.60
C ALA A 183 3.14 -16.16 4.72
N GLY A 184 4.24 -15.79 5.35
CA GLY A 184 5.43 -15.24 4.69
C GLY A 184 5.38 -13.73 4.44
N PHE A 185 4.21 -13.07 4.49
CA PHE A 185 4.10 -11.61 4.41
C PHE A 185 4.25 -10.98 5.80
N ALA A 186 5.45 -11.11 6.40
CA ALA A 186 5.73 -10.72 7.77
C ALA A 186 5.96 -9.20 7.94
N ASP A 187 4.92 -8.40 7.69
CA ASP A 187 4.97 -6.93 7.72
C ASP A 187 4.14 -6.32 8.87
N LYS A 188 4.18 -5.00 9.02
CA LYS A 188 3.58 -4.22 10.12
C LYS A 188 2.04 -4.30 10.16
N GLU A 189 1.37 -4.46 9.01
CA GLU A 189 -0.09 -4.35 8.86
C GLU A 189 -0.85 -5.38 9.70
N SER A 190 -0.39 -6.63 9.71
CA SER A 190 -1.11 -7.74 10.37
C SER A 190 -1.24 -7.53 11.89
N LEU A 191 -0.18 -7.03 12.54
CA LEU A 191 -0.22 -6.66 13.97
C LEU A 191 -0.93 -5.34 14.19
N ALA A 192 -0.78 -4.38 13.28
CA ALA A 192 -1.48 -3.10 13.35
C ALA A 192 -3.01 -3.28 13.41
N LEU A 193 -3.58 -4.27 12.70
CA LEU A 193 -5.02 -4.56 12.72
C LEU A 193 -5.57 -4.83 14.13
N ILE A 194 -4.78 -5.47 15.01
CA ILE A 194 -5.21 -5.75 16.39
C ILE A 194 -5.52 -4.42 17.10
N PHE A 195 -4.57 -3.49 17.05
CA PHE A 195 -4.68 -2.18 17.70
C PHE A 195 -5.66 -1.25 16.98
N PHE A 196 -5.73 -1.35 15.64
CA PHE A 196 -6.70 -0.64 14.82
C PHE A 196 -8.13 -0.96 15.27
N PHE A 197 -8.52 -2.24 15.31
CA PHE A 197 -9.87 -2.61 15.74
C PHE A 197 -10.12 -2.39 17.22
N SER A 198 -9.10 -2.60 18.06
CA SER A 198 -9.21 -2.34 19.50
C SER A 198 -9.47 -0.87 19.80
N SER A 199 -8.80 0.05 19.10
CA SER A 199 -9.01 1.50 19.27
C SER A 199 -10.46 1.91 18.99
N PHE A 200 -11.05 1.41 17.90
CA PHE A 200 -12.45 1.68 17.57
C PHE A 200 -13.43 0.99 18.52
N LEU A 201 -13.15 -0.24 18.94
CA LEU A 201 -13.98 -0.95 19.91
C LEU A 201 -14.04 -0.21 21.26
N PHE A 202 -12.88 0.19 21.78
CA PHE A 202 -12.81 0.90 23.05
C PHE A 202 -13.38 2.32 22.96
N LEU A 203 -13.27 2.99 21.81
CA LEU A 203 -13.95 4.26 21.56
C LEU A 203 -15.47 4.14 21.73
N LEU A 204 -16.09 3.13 21.10
CA LEU A 204 -17.53 2.91 21.22
C LEU A 204 -17.94 2.52 22.65
N PHE A 205 -17.10 1.77 23.38
CA PHE A 205 -17.37 1.50 24.78
C PHE A 205 -17.28 2.76 25.64
N TYR A 206 -16.30 3.63 25.39
CA TYR A 206 -16.15 4.92 26.04
C TYR A 206 -17.41 5.78 25.88
N LEU A 207 -17.93 5.90 24.66
CA LEU A 207 -19.12 6.71 24.35
C LEU A 207 -20.42 6.17 24.98
N ASP A 208 -20.48 4.88 25.28
CA ASP A 208 -21.70 4.23 25.79
C ASP A 208 -21.75 4.10 27.32
N GLN A 209 -20.66 4.34 28.06
CA GLN A 209 -20.68 4.21 29.52
C GLN A 209 -21.41 5.38 30.19
N GLY A 210 -22.10 5.13 31.30
CA GLY A 210 -22.74 6.19 32.10
C GLY A 210 -21.88 6.75 33.23
N SER A 211 -20.90 5.99 33.74
CA SER A 211 -20.07 6.40 34.88
C SER A 211 -18.70 6.92 34.42
N PHE A 212 -18.28 8.06 34.97
CA PHE A 212 -17.01 8.69 34.64
C PHE A 212 -15.81 7.75 34.80
N GLY A 213 -15.73 6.95 35.88
CA GLY A 213 -14.63 6.01 36.08
C GLY A 213 -14.49 4.97 34.97
N LYS A 214 -15.61 4.42 34.46
CA LYS A 214 -15.56 3.47 33.32
C LYS A 214 -15.32 4.19 32.00
N LYS A 215 -15.87 5.41 31.81
CA LYS A 215 -15.57 6.25 30.65
C LYS A 215 -14.06 6.51 30.53
N SER A 216 -13.43 6.99 31.60
CA SER A 216 -12.00 7.27 31.64
C SER A 216 -11.14 6.03 31.40
N LEU A 217 -11.57 4.86 31.91
CA LEU A 217 -10.89 3.58 31.63
C LEU A 217 -10.92 3.23 30.13
N PHE A 218 -12.09 3.27 29.49
CA PHE A 218 -12.18 2.96 28.05
C PHE A 218 -11.54 4.03 27.17
N ALA A 219 -11.57 5.30 27.58
CA ALA A 219 -10.82 6.37 26.93
C ALA A 219 -9.31 6.13 27.01
N LEU A 220 -8.79 5.72 28.18
CA LEU A 220 -7.40 5.33 28.36
C LEU A 220 -7.03 4.12 27.50
N LEU A 221 -7.87 3.08 27.45
CA LEU A 221 -7.65 1.91 26.60
C LEU A 221 -7.66 2.26 25.10
N THR A 222 -8.48 3.23 24.70
CA THR A 222 -8.47 3.79 23.35
C THR A 222 -7.12 4.45 23.08
N GLY A 223 -6.67 5.35 23.96
CA GLY A 223 -5.36 6.01 23.84
C GLY A 223 -4.18 5.04 23.84
N MET A 224 -4.18 4.03 24.72
CA MET A 224 -3.14 2.99 24.76
C MET A 224 -3.11 2.15 23.48
N SER A 225 -4.28 1.81 22.91
CA SER A 225 -4.35 1.12 21.62
C SER A 225 -3.79 1.99 20.50
N LEU A 226 -4.05 3.30 20.51
CA LEU A 226 -3.46 4.22 19.55
C LEU A 226 -1.94 4.37 19.71
N LEU A 227 -1.44 4.42 20.94
CA LEU A 227 0.00 4.43 21.22
C LEU A 227 0.67 3.17 20.62
N LEU A 228 0.14 1.98 20.92
CA LEU A 228 0.67 0.71 20.38
C LEU A 228 0.56 0.64 18.86
N LEU A 229 -0.53 1.16 18.28
CA LEU A 229 -0.66 1.29 16.83
C LEU A 229 0.44 2.19 16.25
N GLY A 230 0.72 3.34 16.88
CA GLY A 230 1.74 4.29 16.43
C GLY A 230 3.17 3.75 16.51
N LEU A 231 3.44 2.85 17.45
CA LEU A 231 4.71 2.12 17.56
C LEU A 231 4.82 0.95 16.56
N THR A 232 3.70 0.52 15.98
CA THR A 232 3.65 -0.59 15.02
C THR A 232 3.62 -0.10 13.58
N TRP A 233 2.72 0.84 13.24
CA TRP A 233 2.43 1.21 11.86
C TRP A 233 2.12 2.70 11.69
N GLY A 234 2.61 3.28 10.59
CA GLY A 234 2.37 4.69 10.25
C GLY A 234 0.93 5.02 9.89
N GLY A 235 0.11 4.00 9.57
CA GLY A 235 -1.32 4.17 9.30
C GLY A 235 -2.17 4.57 10.53
N ILE A 236 -1.55 4.82 11.69
CA ILE A 236 -2.20 5.49 12.82
C ILE A 236 -2.93 6.78 12.39
N GLN A 237 -2.42 7.49 11.38
CA GLN A 237 -3.02 8.72 10.84
C GLN A 237 -4.50 8.51 10.42
N PHE A 238 -4.84 7.35 9.83
CA PHE A 238 -6.22 7.05 9.43
C PHE A 238 -7.14 6.89 10.64
N VAL A 239 -6.66 6.23 11.69
CA VAL A 239 -7.41 6.00 12.91
C VAL A 239 -7.61 7.32 13.66
N LEU A 240 -6.57 8.14 13.77
CA LEU A 240 -6.66 9.45 14.40
C LEU A 240 -7.65 10.35 13.66
N LEU A 241 -7.59 10.40 12.33
CA LEU A 241 -8.53 11.17 11.52
C LEU A 241 -9.97 10.66 11.65
N THR A 242 -10.16 9.34 11.66
CA THR A 242 -11.50 8.73 11.85
C THR A 242 -12.07 9.07 13.22
N ILE A 243 -11.27 8.98 14.28
CA ILE A 243 -11.68 9.37 15.64
C ILE A 243 -11.98 10.87 15.68
N ALA A 244 -11.13 11.70 15.06
CA ALA A 244 -11.32 13.13 15.04
C ALA A 244 -12.64 13.53 14.36
N VAL A 245 -12.88 13.03 13.15
CA VAL A 245 -14.14 13.27 12.42
C VAL A 245 -15.34 12.73 13.21
N THR A 246 -15.22 11.55 13.84
CA THR A 246 -16.28 11.00 14.69
C THR A 246 -16.61 11.94 15.85
N MET A 247 -15.62 12.38 16.62
CA MET A 247 -15.83 13.27 17.77
C MET A 247 -16.40 14.62 17.34
N ILE A 248 -15.98 15.17 16.19
CA ILE A 248 -16.58 16.39 15.62
C ILE A 248 -18.04 16.16 15.26
N LEU A 249 -18.38 15.05 14.59
CA LEU A 249 -19.78 14.74 14.26
C LEU A 249 -20.64 14.58 15.51
N LEU A 250 -20.15 13.90 16.54
CA LEU A 250 -20.86 13.73 17.81
C LEU A 250 -21.01 15.04 18.58
N TYR A 251 -20.00 15.90 18.54
CA TYR A 251 -20.05 17.23 19.13
C TYR A 251 -21.10 18.10 18.43
N LEU A 252 -21.04 18.21 17.10
CA LEU A 252 -21.97 19.02 16.30
C LEU A 252 -23.42 18.55 16.36
N THR A 253 -23.65 17.29 16.73
CA THR A 253 -24.99 16.70 16.90
C THR A 253 -25.48 16.69 18.36
N ASP A 254 -24.78 17.38 19.27
CA ASP A 254 -25.11 17.50 20.70
C ASP A 254 -25.30 16.12 21.39
N LYS A 255 -24.44 15.17 21.01
CA LYS A 255 -24.44 13.79 21.55
C LYS A 255 -23.44 13.58 22.68
N LEU A 256 -22.47 14.48 22.83
CA LEU A 256 -21.44 14.38 23.86
C LEU A 256 -21.93 15.04 25.14
N SER A 257 -21.69 14.38 26.27
CA SER A 257 -21.84 15.01 27.59
C SER A 257 -20.53 15.67 28.02
N LEU A 258 -20.60 16.61 28.96
CA LEU A 258 -19.41 17.20 29.59
C LEU A 258 -18.45 16.15 30.16
N GLN A 259 -18.98 15.00 30.63
CA GLN A 259 -18.13 13.90 31.09
C GLN A 259 -17.37 13.22 29.95
N ASP A 260 -17.95 13.16 28.74
CA ASP A 260 -17.28 12.61 27.57
C ASP A 260 -16.14 13.54 27.13
N GLU A 261 -16.43 14.85 27.07
CA GLU A 261 -15.44 15.89 26.76
C GLU A 261 -14.24 15.85 27.71
N VAL A 262 -14.49 15.78 29.03
CA VAL A 262 -13.42 15.68 30.03
C VAL A 262 -12.67 14.35 29.93
N ALA A 263 -13.39 13.23 29.75
CA ALA A 263 -12.75 11.92 29.63
C ALA A 263 -11.92 11.76 28.35
N TYR A 264 -12.15 12.58 27.31
CA TYR A 264 -11.36 12.59 26.08
C TYR A 264 -9.87 12.86 26.33
N ILE A 265 -9.50 13.55 27.42
CA ILE A 265 -8.10 13.78 27.79
C ILE A 265 -7.32 12.46 27.97
N PHE A 266 -8.00 11.40 28.42
CA PHE A 266 -7.41 10.06 28.57
C PHE A 266 -7.16 9.35 27.24
N VAL A 267 -7.82 9.77 26.15
CA VAL A 267 -7.48 9.31 24.78
C VAL A 267 -6.16 9.95 24.33
N ILE A 268 -5.96 11.23 24.65
CA ILE A 268 -4.81 12.02 24.21
C ILE A 268 -3.54 11.73 25.00
N LEU A 269 -3.65 11.50 26.32
CA LEU A 269 -2.49 11.36 27.19
C LEU A 269 -1.49 10.28 26.74
N PRO A 270 -1.90 9.05 26.36
CA PRO A 270 -0.95 8.05 25.87
C PRO A 270 -0.28 8.44 24.54
N LEU A 271 -0.96 9.20 23.67
CA LEU A 271 -0.38 9.66 22.40
C LEU A 271 0.79 10.62 22.61
N LEU A 272 0.77 11.40 23.68
CA LEU A 272 1.88 12.32 24.03
C LEU A 272 3.17 11.58 24.41
N LEU A 273 3.10 10.26 24.68
CA LEU A 273 4.25 9.42 24.96
C LEU A 273 4.96 8.91 23.70
N LEU A 274 4.38 9.06 22.50
CA LEU A 274 4.99 8.58 21.26
C LEU A 274 6.44 9.06 21.05
N PRO A 275 6.77 10.36 21.23
CA PRO A 275 8.14 10.84 21.04
C PRO A 275 9.16 10.26 22.04
N HIS A 276 8.70 9.70 23.16
CA HIS A 276 9.59 9.04 24.13
C HIS A 276 10.05 7.67 23.64
N PHE A 277 9.20 6.95 22.88
CA PHE A 277 9.49 5.61 22.40
C PHE A 277 10.06 5.58 20.98
N THR A 278 9.80 6.60 20.16
CA THR A 278 10.29 6.67 18.79
C THR A 278 10.52 8.10 18.33
N LEU A 279 11.59 8.31 17.56
CA LEU A 279 11.91 9.59 16.91
C LEU A 279 11.14 9.81 15.60
N LYS A 280 10.36 8.81 15.16
CA LYS A 280 9.58 8.83 13.90
C LYS A 280 8.67 10.05 13.74
N TYR A 281 8.07 10.51 14.84
CA TYR A 281 7.11 11.61 14.84
C TYR A 281 7.77 12.97 15.13
N GLY A 282 9.10 13.00 15.22
CA GLY A 282 9.87 14.20 15.56
C GLY A 282 9.66 14.62 17.01
N SER A 283 9.80 15.93 17.27
CA SER A 283 9.59 16.50 18.60
C SER A 283 8.09 16.57 18.95
N MET A 284 7.79 16.73 20.24
CA MET A 284 6.41 16.95 20.71
C MET A 284 5.73 18.12 19.99
N LEU A 285 6.47 19.21 19.75
CA LEU A 285 5.95 20.35 18.99
C LEU A 285 5.67 19.99 17.52
N GLY A 286 6.53 19.19 16.90
CA GLY A 286 6.31 18.67 15.55
C GLY A 286 5.04 17.83 15.45
N MET A 287 4.79 16.97 16.44
CA MET A 287 3.58 16.16 16.50
C MET A 287 2.31 17.01 16.66
N LEU A 288 2.34 18.03 17.51
CA LEU A 288 1.20 18.94 17.74
C LEU A 288 0.90 19.84 16.54
N THR A 289 1.89 20.12 15.69
CA THR A 289 1.74 21.00 14.51
C THR A 289 1.53 20.24 13.20
N SER A 290 1.67 18.91 13.21
CA SER A 290 1.46 18.06 12.04
C SER A 290 0.00 18.10 11.55
N VAL A 291 -0.20 18.32 10.24
CA VAL A 291 -1.54 18.37 9.60
C VAL A 291 -2.36 17.10 9.85
N THR A 292 -1.70 15.94 9.97
CA THR A 292 -2.39 14.65 10.13
C THR A 292 -2.74 14.31 11.57
N MET A 293 -1.95 14.78 12.54
CA MET A 293 -2.17 14.50 13.97
C MET A 293 -2.86 15.65 14.70
N PHE A 294 -2.71 16.89 14.23
CA PHE A 294 -3.35 18.08 14.79
C PHE A 294 -4.87 17.94 14.99
N PRO A 295 -5.66 17.32 14.09
CA PRO A 295 -7.11 17.22 14.27
C PRO A 295 -7.53 16.57 15.59
N ILE A 296 -6.78 15.57 16.08
CA ILE A 296 -7.13 14.90 17.35
C ILE A 296 -6.86 15.79 18.56
N PHE A 297 -5.82 16.62 18.51
CA PHE A 297 -5.49 17.59 19.56
C PHE A 297 -6.39 18.83 19.51
N ALA A 298 -6.76 19.27 18.30
CA ALA A 298 -7.66 20.41 18.10
C ALA A 298 -9.02 20.19 18.77
N ILE A 299 -9.52 18.95 18.76
CA ILE A 299 -10.77 18.56 19.44
C ILE A 299 -10.69 18.74 20.95
N ALA A 300 -9.55 18.41 21.56
CA ALA A 300 -9.34 18.69 22.99
C ALA A 300 -9.39 20.20 23.28
N GLY A 301 -8.91 21.04 22.34
CA GLY A 301 -9.06 22.49 22.41
C GLY A 301 -10.51 22.96 22.29
N VAL A 302 -11.30 22.36 21.40
CA VAL A 302 -12.75 22.63 21.28
C VAL A 302 -13.47 22.27 22.57
N PHE A 303 -13.20 21.10 23.14
CA PHE A 303 -13.80 20.65 24.40
C PHE A 303 -13.38 21.53 25.59
N LEU A 304 -12.11 21.97 25.63
CA LEU A 304 -11.67 22.92 26.65
C LEU A 304 -12.42 24.26 26.54
N ALA A 305 -12.61 24.78 25.33
CA ALA A 305 -13.38 25.99 25.10
C ALA A 305 -14.84 25.82 25.54
N ASP A 306 -15.46 24.67 25.25
CA ASP A 306 -16.83 24.39 25.69
C ASP A 306 -16.95 24.33 27.21
N VAL A 307 -16.03 23.65 27.89
CA VAL A 307 -15.98 23.62 29.37
C VAL A 307 -15.87 25.04 29.97
N ILE A 308 -15.07 25.92 29.36
CA ILE A 308 -14.92 27.32 29.80
C ILE A 308 -16.19 28.12 29.53
N ILE A 309 -16.73 28.02 28.31
CA ILE A 309 -17.91 28.76 27.84
C ILE A 309 -19.19 28.26 28.53
N ASN A 310 -19.22 27.02 29.02
CA ASN A 310 -20.35 26.45 29.77
C ASN A 310 -20.74 27.32 30.98
N ASN A 311 -19.78 28.07 31.55
CA ASN A 311 -20.00 28.98 32.67
C ASN A 311 -20.53 30.37 32.25
N LEU A 312 -20.65 30.67 30.95
CA LEU A 312 -21.16 31.94 30.45
C LEU A 312 -22.69 31.88 30.18
N PRO A 313 -23.49 32.82 30.71
CA PRO A 313 -24.96 32.80 30.60
C PRO A 313 -25.50 33.20 29.21
N CYS A 314 -24.66 33.63 28.28
CA CYS A 314 -25.09 34.28 27.03
C CYS A 314 -25.45 33.32 25.87
N ILE A 315 -25.18 32.02 25.95
CA ILE A 315 -25.39 31.07 24.84
C ILE A 315 -26.34 29.93 25.25
N ARG A 316 -27.45 29.76 24.50
CA ARG A 316 -28.39 28.64 24.67
C ARG A 316 -27.67 27.31 24.53
N LYS A 317 -27.94 26.37 25.45
CA LYS A 317 -27.23 25.09 25.56
C LYS A 317 -27.20 24.29 24.24
N GLU A 318 -28.32 24.27 23.53
CA GLU A 318 -28.51 23.52 22.28
C GLU A 318 -27.77 24.11 21.06
N GLN A 319 -27.40 25.40 21.12
CA GLN A 319 -26.68 26.09 20.04
C GLN A 319 -25.16 26.08 20.25
N ARG A 320 -24.68 25.68 21.44
CA ARG A 320 -23.28 25.80 21.85
C ARG A 320 -22.32 25.07 20.91
N PRO A 321 -22.52 23.80 20.53
CA PRO A 321 -21.50 23.07 19.78
C PRO A 321 -21.20 23.70 18.43
N VAL A 322 -22.23 24.12 17.70
CA VAL A 322 -22.08 24.75 16.39
C VAL A 322 -21.48 26.15 16.53
N VAL A 323 -21.92 26.94 17.51
CA VAL A 323 -21.41 28.31 17.73
C VAL A 323 -19.93 28.29 18.13
N ILE A 324 -19.54 27.43 19.07
CA ILE A 324 -18.15 27.30 19.52
C ILE A 324 -17.25 26.81 18.40
N PHE A 325 -17.70 25.79 17.65
CA PHE A 325 -16.94 25.26 16.52
C PHE A 325 -16.72 26.33 15.43
N LEU A 326 -17.76 27.10 15.09
CA LEU A 326 -17.66 28.20 14.12
C LEU A 326 -16.79 29.34 14.64
N LEU A 327 -16.96 29.75 15.90
CA LEU A 327 -16.16 30.82 16.50
C LEU A 327 -14.68 30.45 16.55
N LEU A 328 -14.34 29.23 16.97
CA LEU A 328 -12.95 28.76 17.00
C LEU A 328 -12.37 28.61 15.59
N GLY A 329 -13.18 28.16 14.62
CA GLY A 329 -12.79 28.09 13.22
C GLY A 329 -12.47 29.49 12.66
N ILE A 330 -13.36 30.47 12.86
CA ILE A 330 -13.16 31.86 12.42
C ILE A 330 -11.99 32.48 13.16
N LEU A 331 -11.91 32.33 14.48
CA LEU A 331 -10.82 32.85 15.30
C LEU A 331 -9.48 32.26 14.86
N GLY A 332 -9.41 30.96 14.57
CA GLY A 332 -8.22 30.29 14.06
C GLY A 332 -7.79 30.85 12.70
N ILE A 333 -8.73 31.03 11.76
CA ILE A 333 -8.47 31.64 10.45
C ILE A 333 -7.98 33.08 10.60
N VAL A 334 -8.63 33.89 11.45
CA VAL A 334 -8.26 35.30 11.69
C VAL A 334 -6.88 35.39 12.35
N LEU A 335 -6.59 34.58 13.37
CA LEU A 335 -5.28 34.51 14.01
C LEU A 335 -4.19 34.13 13.01
N LEU A 336 -4.44 33.12 12.17
CA LEU A 336 -3.51 32.72 11.12
C LEU A 336 -3.29 33.84 10.10
N ALA A 337 -4.37 34.51 9.67
CA ALA A 337 -4.30 35.63 8.73
C ALA A 337 -3.55 36.84 9.30
N VAL A 338 -3.69 37.13 10.60
CA VAL A 338 -3.01 38.25 11.26
C VAL A 338 -1.53 37.93 11.55
N VAL A 339 -1.23 36.72 12.02
CA VAL A 339 0.15 36.33 12.39
C VAL A 339 1.00 36.06 11.16
N SER A 340 0.45 35.44 10.12
CA SER A 340 1.19 35.16 8.88
C SER A 340 0.25 34.85 7.71
N PRO A 341 -0.12 35.86 6.89
CA PRO A 341 -0.92 35.65 5.67
C PRO A 341 -0.29 34.63 4.72
N ALA A 342 1.04 34.62 4.63
CA ALA A 342 1.80 33.67 3.80
C ALA A 342 1.60 32.21 4.25
N ARG A 343 1.53 31.94 5.56
CA ARG A 343 1.26 30.59 6.08
C ARG A 343 -0.15 30.11 5.77
N LEU A 344 -1.13 31.01 5.67
CA LEU A 344 -2.50 30.62 5.34
C LEU A 344 -2.60 30.10 3.90
N LEU A 345 -1.91 30.76 2.96
CA LEU A 345 -1.79 30.30 1.59
C LEU A 345 -1.02 28.96 1.50
N ASP A 346 0.07 28.82 2.25
CA ASP A 346 0.85 27.59 2.32
C ASP A 346 0.04 26.39 2.87
N ILE A 347 -0.75 26.59 3.93
CA ILE A 347 -1.65 25.56 4.46
C ILE A 347 -2.71 25.17 3.43
N GLY A 348 -3.31 26.16 2.75
CA GLY A 348 -4.29 25.91 1.69
C GLY A 348 -3.70 25.08 0.55
N GLN A 349 -2.48 25.43 0.11
CA GLN A 349 -1.74 24.68 -0.91
C GLN A 349 -1.37 23.27 -0.43
N LYS A 350 -0.95 23.10 0.83
CA LYS A 350 -0.66 21.79 1.41
C LYS A 350 -1.90 20.90 1.50
N ILE A 351 -3.05 21.44 1.90
CA ILE A 351 -4.32 20.69 1.93
C ILE A 351 -4.72 20.27 0.51
N TYR A 352 -4.64 21.19 -0.46
CA TYR A 352 -4.91 20.91 -1.86
C TYR A 352 -3.97 19.81 -2.41
N ALA A 353 -2.67 19.97 -2.21
CA ALA A 353 -1.64 19.03 -2.63
C ALA A 353 -1.82 17.66 -1.94
N GLN A 354 -2.20 17.61 -0.66
CA GLN A 354 -2.43 16.36 0.06
C GLN A 354 -3.73 15.66 -0.38
N PHE A 355 -4.75 16.40 -0.82
CA PHE A 355 -5.95 15.79 -1.39
C PHE A 355 -5.72 15.22 -2.80
N ILE A 356 -4.94 15.91 -3.61
CA ILE A 356 -4.62 15.47 -4.97
C ILE A 356 -3.53 14.43 -4.96
N HIS A 357 -2.45 14.61 -4.19
CA HIS A 357 -1.26 13.76 -4.08
C HIS A 357 -0.98 13.40 -2.60
N PRO A 358 -1.82 12.54 -1.97
CA PRO A 358 -1.72 12.24 -0.53
C PRO A 358 -0.45 11.51 -0.09
N ILE A 359 0.22 10.79 -0.99
CA ILE A 359 1.52 10.16 -0.69
C ILE A 359 2.70 11.09 -1.05
N GLY A 360 2.43 12.31 -1.50
CA GLY A 360 3.43 13.29 -1.91
C GLY A 360 3.75 13.22 -3.41
N THR A 361 4.65 14.11 -3.83
CA THR A 361 5.02 14.35 -5.23
C THR A 361 6.50 14.08 -5.50
N ASN A 362 7.25 13.66 -4.47
CA ASN A 362 8.68 13.37 -4.55
C ASN A 362 8.96 12.28 -5.59
N ARG A 363 10.00 12.45 -6.41
CA ARG A 363 10.36 11.49 -7.48
C ARG A 363 10.50 10.06 -6.96
N LEU A 364 11.23 9.88 -5.85
CA LEU A 364 11.43 8.58 -5.21
C LEU A 364 10.11 7.94 -4.76
N THR A 365 9.19 8.75 -4.24
CA THR A 365 7.93 8.27 -3.70
C THR A 365 6.95 7.87 -4.81
N LEU A 366 6.96 8.59 -5.93
CA LEU A 366 6.12 8.33 -7.10
C LEU A 366 6.59 7.12 -7.92
N THR A 367 7.89 6.78 -7.90
CA THR A 367 8.41 5.58 -8.58
C THR A 367 8.03 4.27 -7.89
N VAL A 368 7.62 4.32 -6.62
CA VAL A 368 7.09 3.14 -5.93
C VAL A 368 5.70 2.83 -6.48
N ALA A 369 5.58 1.72 -7.21
CA ALA A 369 4.36 1.32 -7.90
C ALA A 369 3.12 1.27 -6.98
N GLU A 370 3.30 1.00 -5.69
CA GLU A 370 2.23 0.92 -4.70
C GLU A 370 1.68 2.28 -4.22
N ASN A 371 2.46 3.36 -4.38
CA ASN A 371 2.10 4.70 -3.92
C ASN A 371 1.25 5.47 -4.94
N ARG A 372 1.13 4.96 -6.16
CA ARG A 372 0.31 5.59 -7.19
C ARG A 372 -1.17 5.57 -6.81
N GLN A 373 -1.89 6.60 -7.26
CA GLN A 373 -3.32 6.68 -7.07
C GLN A 373 -4.04 5.67 -7.96
N PRO A 374 -5.00 4.91 -7.41
CA PRO A 374 -5.78 3.96 -8.18
C PRO A 374 -6.76 4.65 -9.11
N TYR A 375 -6.90 4.09 -10.30
CA TYR A 375 -8.04 4.34 -11.19
C TYR A 375 -9.26 3.53 -10.76
N PHE A 376 -10.47 3.99 -11.08
CA PHE A 376 -11.72 3.28 -10.78
C PHE A 376 -11.72 1.85 -11.33
N VAL A 377 -11.13 1.64 -12.52
CA VAL A 377 -10.98 0.30 -13.11
C VAL A 377 -10.21 -0.65 -12.18
N GLU A 378 -9.25 -0.14 -11.41
CA GLU A 378 -8.44 -0.92 -10.47
C GLU A 378 -9.21 -1.22 -9.19
N TRP A 379 -10.04 -0.28 -8.71
CA TRP A 379 -11.01 -0.56 -7.66
C TRP A 379 -11.94 -1.71 -8.06
N LEU A 380 -12.48 -1.65 -9.28
CA LEU A 380 -13.35 -2.71 -9.79
C LEU A 380 -12.59 -4.03 -9.95
N SER A 381 -11.32 -3.99 -10.38
CA SER A 381 -10.48 -5.19 -10.49
C SER A 381 -10.15 -5.80 -9.12
N SER A 382 -9.92 -4.99 -8.08
CA SER A 382 -9.56 -5.48 -6.75
C SER A 382 -10.75 -5.99 -5.93
N PHE A 383 -11.91 -5.34 -6.04
CA PHE A 383 -13.08 -5.65 -5.22
C PHE A 383 -14.23 -6.32 -5.99
N GLY A 384 -14.28 -6.21 -7.32
CA GLY A 384 -15.35 -6.78 -8.14
C GLY A 384 -16.75 -6.32 -7.71
N VAL A 385 -17.70 -7.25 -7.71
CA VAL A 385 -19.10 -6.99 -7.30
C VAL A 385 -19.19 -6.52 -5.83
N SER A 386 -18.24 -6.89 -4.98
CA SER A 386 -18.25 -6.50 -3.57
C SER A 386 -18.14 -4.98 -3.37
N LEU A 387 -17.51 -4.26 -4.31
CA LEU A 387 -17.43 -2.80 -4.31
C LEU A 387 -18.84 -2.18 -4.32
N TYR A 388 -19.69 -2.62 -5.25
CA TYR A 388 -21.05 -2.11 -5.38
C TYR A 388 -21.92 -2.47 -4.18
N LEU A 389 -21.77 -3.68 -3.64
CA LEU A 389 -22.50 -4.10 -2.44
C LEU A 389 -22.11 -3.26 -1.21
N PHE A 390 -20.82 -2.98 -1.05
CA PHE A 390 -20.33 -2.12 0.02
C PHE A 390 -20.86 -0.68 -0.11
N LEU A 391 -20.82 -0.10 -1.31
CA LEU A 391 -21.35 1.24 -1.56
C LEU A 391 -22.86 1.31 -1.32
N ALA A 392 -23.61 0.32 -1.81
CA ALA A 392 -25.05 0.21 -1.55
C ALA A 392 -25.35 0.09 -0.04
N GLY A 393 -24.57 -0.71 0.69
CA GLY A 393 -24.66 -0.81 2.14
C GLY A 393 -24.41 0.51 2.86
N GLY A 394 -23.39 1.27 2.43
CA GLY A 394 -23.10 2.62 2.94
C GLY A 394 -24.21 3.63 2.65
N ILE A 395 -24.76 3.62 1.44
CA ILE A 395 -25.89 4.50 1.04
C ILE A 395 -27.14 4.18 1.86
N ILE A 396 -27.47 2.90 2.03
CA ILE A 396 -28.64 2.47 2.81
C ILE A 396 -28.45 2.79 4.30
N LEU A 397 -27.24 2.62 4.84
CA LEU A 397 -26.92 3.03 6.21
C LEU A 397 -27.17 4.53 6.38
N PHE A 398 -26.65 5.35 5.47
CA PHE A 398 -26.82 6.80 5.51
C PHE A 398 -28.30 7.21 5.36
N TYR A 399 -29.05 6.58 4.45
CA TYR A 399 -30.49 6.82 4.32
C TYR A 399 -31.26 6.47 5.60
N THR A 400 -30.93 5.34 6.23
CA THR A 400 -31.60 4.88 7.46
C THR A 400 -31.21 5.74 8.65
N LEU A 401 -29.97 6.24 8.70
CA LEU A 401 -29.49 7.19 9.70
C LEU A 401 -30.38 8.44 9.71
N LEU A 402 -30.77 8.93 8.53
CA LEU A 402 -31.55 10.16 8.36
C LEU A 402 -33.07 9.94 8.41
N HIS A 403 -33.59 8.80 8.87
CA HIS A 403 -35.00 8.47 8.70
C HIS A 403 -36.00 9.46 9.34
N HIS A 404 -35.59 10.15 10.41
CA HIS A 404 -36.36 11.22 11.07
C HIS A 404 -36.37 12.54 10.29
N LEU A 405 -35.38 12.78 9.43
CA LEU A 405 -35.21 14.05 8.74
C LEU A 405 -36.05 14.15 7.47
N LYS A 406 -36.81 15.24 7.33
CA LYS A 406 -37.60 15.53 6.12
C LYS A 406 -36.74 15.59 4.85
N ALA A 407 -35.51 16.10 4.96
CA ALA A 407 -34.58 16.25 3.84
C ALA A 407 -33.78 14.97 3.49
N LYS A 408 -34.13 13.79 4.06
CA LYS A 408 -33.36 12.54 3.91
C LYS A 408 -33.03 12.17 2.47
N MET A 409 -33.96 12.37 1.52
CA MET A 409 -33.75 12.03 0.11
C MET A 409 -32.70 12.93 -0.54
N GLN A 410 -32.77 14.24 -0.26
CA GLN A 410 -31.84 15.23 -0.80
C GLN A 410 -30.42 15.01 -0.25
N LEU A 411 -30.31 14.79 1.06
CA LEU A 411 -29.04 14.49 1.71
C LEU A 411 -28.44 13.19 1.18
N THR A 412 -29.27 12.15 1.01
CA THR A 412 -28.82 10.85 0.46
C THR A 412 -28.36 10.99 -0.99
N ALA A 413 -29.07 11.76 -1.82
CA ALA A 413 -28.64 12.05 -3.19
C ALA A 413 -27.29 12.79 -3.22
N CYS A 414 -27.07 13.73 -2.30
CA CYS A 414 -25.80 14.46 -2.19
C CYS A 414 -24.67 13.57 -1.67
N PHE A 415 -24.98 12.62 -0.78
CA PHE A 415 -24.03 11.61 -0.33
C PHE A 415 -23.64 10.65 -1.48
N ILE A 416 -24.60 10.23 -2.31
CA ILE A 416 -24.30 9.46 -3.51
C ILE A 416 -23.41 10.27 -4.45
N PHE A 417 -23.71 11.55 -4.67
CA PHE A 417 -22.88 12.45 -5.48
C PHE A 417 -21.45 12.58 -4.94
N LEU A 418 -21.28 12.67 -3.61
CA LEU A 418 -19.97 12.64 -2.95
C LEU A 418 -19.22 11.34 -3.27
N LEU A 419 -19.85 10.18 -3.05
CA LEU A 419 -19.22 8.88 -3.31
C LEU A 419 -18.80 8.72 -4.78
N LEU A 420 -19.65 9.18 -5.71
CA LEU A 420 -19.33 9.20 -7.13
C LEU A 420 -18.14 10.13 -7.43
N GLY A 421 -18.11 11.35 -6.88
CA GLY A 421 -16.98 12.26 -7.07
C GLY A 421 -15.67 11.70 -6.50
N LEU A 422 -15.70 11.04 -5.35
CA LEU A 422 -14.52 10.42 -4.75
C LEU A 422 -13.96 9.26 -5.59
N LEU A 423 -14.82 8.41 -6.15
CA LEU A 423 -14.41 7.19 -6.87
C LEU A 423 -14.24 7.38 -8.38
N TRP A 424 -15.14 8.11 -9.05
CA TRP A 424 -15.15 8.28 -10.50
C TRP A 424 -14.34 9.49 -10.99
N SER A 425 -13.88 10.38 -10.10
CA SER A 425 -13.00 11.49 -10.52
C SER A 425 -11.71 11.00 -11.20
N ARG A 426 -11.26 9.77 -10.91
CA ARG A 426 -10.14 9.09 -11.58
C ARG A 426 -10.61 7.79 -12.25
N TYR A 427 -11.32 7.87 -13.36
CA TYR A 427 -11.88 6.68 -14.01
C TYR A 427 -10.79 5.82 -14.69
N GLN A 428 -10.08 6.42 -15.66
CA GLN A 428 -8.97 5.82 -16.42
C GLN A 428 -8.14 6.95 -17.05
N ASP A 429 -6.88 6.69 -17.36
CA ASP A 429 -5.95 7.67 -17.93
C ASP A 429 -6.44 8.34 -19.23
N SER A 430 -7.02 7.56 -20.15
CA SER A 430 -7.54 8.03 -21.43
C SER A 430 -8.93 8.69 -21.36
N SER A 431 -9.53 8.81 -20.18
CA SER A 431 -10.90 9.29 -19.99
C SER A 431 -10.99 10.82 -19.82
N ILE A 432 -12.17 11.39 -20.06
CA ILE A 432 -12.53 12.76 -19.67
C ILE A 432 -12.37 12.95 -18.15
N LEU A 433 -12.50 11.88 -17.36
CA LEU A 433 -12.24 11.89 -15.93
C LEU A 433 -10.95 11.13 -15.60
N ASN A 434 -9.80 11.75 -15.83
CA ASN A 434 -8.48 11.14 -15.61
C ASN A 434 -7.88 11.44 -14.21
N GLY A 435 -8.45 12.38 -13.47
CA GLY A 435 -8.05 12.72 -12.11
C GLY A 435 -7.21 13.96 -11.95
N THR A 436 -6.59 14.44 -13.03
CA THR A 436 -5.69 15.60 -13.04
C THR A 436 -6.27 16.76 -13.82
N ASN A 437 -7.15 16.49 -14.78
CA ASN A 437 -7.77 17.53 -15.60
C ASN A 437 -8.84 18.35 -14.85
N ILE A 438 -9.16 19.52 -15.40
CA ILE A 438 -10.12 20.46 -14.81
C ILE A 438 -11.49 19.79 -14.56
N PRO A 439 -12.09 19.02 -15.50
CA PRO A 439 -13.35 18.31 -15.25
C PRO A 439 -13.30 17.37 -14.04
N SER A 440 -12.24 16.58 -13.90
CA SER A 440 -12.04 15.68 -12.75
C SER A 440 -11.96 16.44 -11.43
N LEU A 441 -11.21 17.54 -11.40
CA LEU A 441 -11.05 18.36 -10.20
C LEU A 441 -12.37 19.06 -9.82
N ILE A 442 -13.10 19.61 -10.79
CA ILE A 442 -14.43 20.19 -10.58
C ILE A 442 -15.39 19.13 -10.03
N PHE A 443 -15.37 17.91 -10.58
CA PHE A 443 -16.24 16.85 -10.10
C PHE A 443 -15.91 16.42 -8.66
N LEU A 444 -14.63 16.29 -8.34
CA LEU A 444 -14.16 15.92 -6.99
C LEU A 444 -14.46 17.01 -5.95
N PHE A 445 -13.97 18.23 -6.17
CA PHE A 445 -14.15 19.33 -5.22
C PHE A 445 -15.59 19.87 -5.22
N GLY A 446 -16.28 19.78 -6.35
CA GLY A 446 -17.70 20.11 -6.46
C GLY A 446 -18.56 19.16 -5.62
N SER A 447 -18.28 17.84 -5.64
CA SER A 447 -19.05 16.89 -4.83
C SER A 447 -18.80 17.05 -3.33
N LEU A 448 -17.54 17.29 -2.93
CA LEU A 448 -17.18 17.65 -1.56
C LEU A 448 -17.85 18.95 -1.12
N GLY A 449 -17.75 20.00 -1.93
CA GLY A 449 -18.32 21.32 -1.65
C GLY A 449 -19.84 21.28 -1.49
N VAL A 450 -20.56 20.65 -2.41
CA VAL A 450 -22.02 20.50 -2.32
C VAL A 450 -22.42 19.76 -1.05
N PHE A 451 -21.76 18.66 -0.73
CA PHE A 451 -22.06 17.88 0.47
C PHE A 451 -21.79 18.67 1.77
N SER A 452 -20.62 19.32 1.87
CA SER A 452 -20.25 20.14 3.03
C SER A 452 -21.16 21.35 3.23
N VAL A 453 -21.49 22.08 2.16
CA VAL A 453 -22.37 23.25 2.22
C VAL A 453 -23.77 22.86 2.70
N LEU A 454 -24.31 21.73 2.23
CA LEU A 454 -25.64 21.27 2.66
C LEU A 454 -25.66 20.85 4.13
N ILE A 455 -24.61 20.20 4.62
CA ILE A 455 -24.47 19.89 6.05
C ILE A 455 -24.42 21.18 6.87
N ILE A 456 -23.61 22.16 6.46
CA ILE A 456 -23.49 23.45 7.15
C ILE A 456 -24.85 24.18 7.18
N ILE A 457 -25.54 24.27 6.04
CA ILE A 457 -26.88 24.86 5.97
C ILE A 457 -27.86 24.13 6.89
N GLY A 458 -27.80 22.80 6.92
CA GLY A 458 -28.61 21.97 7.82
C GLY A 458 -28.36 22.29 9.29
N LEU A 459 -27.10 22.34 9.70
CA LEU A 459 -26.70 22.69 11.06
C LEU A 459 -27.10 24.13 11.43
N LEU A 460 -26.90 25.10 10.54
CA LEU A 460 -27.31 26.49 10.75
C LEU A 460 -28.84 26.64 10.87
N LYS A 461 -29.61 25.86 10.11
CA LYS A 461 -31.07 25.82 10.25
C LYS A 461 -31.48 25.19 11.57
N ALA A 462 -30.78 24.15 12.02
CA ALA A 462 -31.04 23.51 13.31
C ALA A 462 -30.83 24.47 14.49
N LEU A 463 -29.97 25.49 14.35
CA LEU A 463 -29.85 26.54 15.37
C LEU A 463 -31.13 27.37 15.53
N ARG A 464 -31.97 27.46 14.50
CA ARG A 464 -33.20 28.27 14.51
C ARG A 464 -34.47 27.43 14.67
N ASP A 465 -34.42 26.17 14.24
CA ASP A 465 -35.55 25.24 14.24
C ASP A 465 -35.33 24.14 15.28
N GLU A 466 -36.03 24.26 16.42
CA GLU A 466 -35.96 23.31 17.54
C GLU A 466 -36.40 21.90 17.15
N ALA A 467 -37.34 21.76 16.20
CA ALA A 467 -37.77 20.45 15.72
C ALA A 467 -36.66 19.75 14.92
N LEU A 468 -35.98 20.50 14.04
CA LEU A 468 -34.84 19.99 13.29
C LEU A 468 -33.66 19.65 14.22
N ALA A 469 -33.42 20.45 15.27
CA ALA A 469 -32.40 20.15 16.28
C ALA A 469 -32.70 18.85 17.03
N ALA A 470 -33.96 18.62 17.41
CA ALA A 470 -34.41 17.38 18.04
C ALA A 470 -34.19 16.18 17.11
N ASP A 471 -34.58 16.26 15.83
CA ASP A 471 -34.36 15.20 14.84
C ASP A 471 -32.87 14.85 14.68
N ILE A 472 -31.99 15.84 14.66
CA ILE A 472 -30.53 15.65 14.58
C ILE A 472 -29.99 14.95 15.83
N LYS A 473 -30.55 15.28 17.00
CA LYS A 473 -30.18 14.64 18.27
C LYS A 473 -30.67 13.20 18.38
N GLU A 474 -31.57 12.74 17.51
CA GLU A 474 -32.00 11.33 17.48
C GLU A 474 -31.06 10.43 16.65
N LEU A 475 -30.12 11.01 15.87
CA LEU A 475 -29.18 10.26 15.03
C LEU A 475 -28.37 9.21 15.85
N ASN A 476 -28.11 8.04 15.28
CA ASN A 476 -27.42 6.97 16.00
C ASN A 476 -25.90 7.23 16.08
N THR A 477 -25.34 7.25 17.31
CA THR A 477 -23.90 7.47 17.59
C THR A 477 -22.99 6.48 16.84
N SER A 478 -23.31 5.19 16.89
CA SER A 478 -22.53 4.14 16.23
C SER A 478 -22.51 4.29 14.71
N TRP A 479 -23.59 4.80 14.13
CA TRP A 479 -23.71 4.97 12.68
C TRP A 479 -23.02 6.25 12.19
N LEU A 480 -22.96 7.30 13.02
CA LEU A 480 -22.11 8.48 12.76
C LEU A 480 -20.62 8.09 12.73
N PHE A 481 -20.19 7.24 13.65
CA PHE A 481 -18.85 6.65 13.62
C PHE A 481 -18.60 5.85 12.33
N LEU A 482 -19.53 4.98 11.92
CA LEU A 482 -19.41 4.22 10.67
C LEU A 482 -19.33 5.11 9.43
N LEU A 483 -20.08 6.21 9.40
CA LEU A 483 -20.02 7.20 8.33
C LEU A 483 -18.64 7.89 8.27
N ALA A 484 -18.11 8.30 9.42
CA ALA A 484 -16.76 8.88 9.50
C ALA A 484 -15.71 7.89 8.99
N TRP A 485 -15.77 6.64 9.45
CA TRP A 485 -14.85 5.59 9.02
C TRP A 485 -14.95 5.32 7.52
N LEU A 486 -16.17 5.22 6.97
CA LEU A 486 -16.41 5.05 5.54
C LEU A 486 -15.75 6.15 4.69
N ILE A 487 -16.00 7.42 5.03
CA ILE A 487 -15.50 8.57 4.27
C ILE A 487 -13.96 8.61 4.32
N VAL A 488 -13.37 8.46 5.51
CA VAL A 488 -11.91 8.47 5.69
C VAL A 488 -11.26 7.31 4.96
N SER A 489 -11.85 6.10 5.01
CA SER A 489 -11.36 4.93 4.29
C SER A 489 -11.38 5.12 2.77
N ILE A 490 -12.43 5.72 2.19
CA ILE A 490 -12.50 5.98 0.75
C ILE A 490 -11.47 7.05 0.34
N ILE A 491 -11.35 8.14 1.10
CA ILE A 491 -10.36 9.19 0.83
C ILE A 491 -8.94 8.61 0.89
N GLY A 492 -8.65 7.78 1.91
CA GLY A 492 -7.37 7.11 2.05
C GLY A 492 -7.06 6.17 0.89
N ALA A 493 -7.97 5.26 0.56
CA ALA A 493 -7.78 4.31 -0.53
C ALA A 493 -7.77 4.96 -1.92
N ARG A 494 -8.39 6.13 -2.10
CA ARG A 494 -8.22 6.96 -3.32
C ARG A 494 -6.77 7.47 -3.43
N GLY A 495 -6.08 7.60 -2.31
CA GLY A 495 -4.74 8.16 -2.28
C GLY A 495 -3.63 7.25 -2.79
N ALA A 496 -3.74 5.94 -2.55
CA ALA A 496 -2.76 4.96 -3.03
C ALA A 496 -3.30 3.54 -3.05
N ILE A 497 -2.85 2.73 -4.00
CA ILE A 497 -3.26 1.32 -4.13
C ILE A 497 -2.92 0.51 -2.88
N ARG A 498 -1.77 0.73 -2.24
CA ARG A 498 -1.42 0.06 -0.97
C ARG A 498 -2.47 0.24 0.13
N LEU A 499 -3.22 1.35 0.09
CA LEU A 499 -4.24 1.66 1.08
C LEU A 499 -5.55 0.92 0.82
N PHE A 500 -5.70 0.15 -0.26
CA PHE A 500 -6.86 -0.73 -0.46
C PHE A 500 -7.08 -1.69 0.71
N PHE A 501 -6.03 -2.06 1.43
CA PHE A 501 -6.10 -2.89 2.63
C PHE A 501 -6.97 -2.30 3.76
N ILE A 502 -7.24 -0.99 3.79
CA ILE A 502 -8.09 -0.35 4.82
C ILE A 502 -9.60 -0.44 4.51
N ILE A 503 -9.97 -0.82 3.28
CA ILE A 503 -11.37 -0.94 2.83
C ILE A 503 -12.05 -2.22 3.33
N PRO A 504 -11.44 -3.43 3.24
CA PRO A 504 -12.09 -4.68 3.62
C PRO A 504 -12.82 -4.66 4.96
N PRO A 505 -12.27 -4.13 6.07
CA PRO A 505 -12.96 -4.20 7.35
C PRO A 505 -14.29 -3.42 7.37
N ILE A 506 -14.32 -2.20 6.83
CA ILE A 506 -15.56 -1.40 6.73
C ILE A 506 -16.50 -1.97 5.67
N ALA A 507 -15.97 -2.46 4.55
CA ALA A 507 -16.74 -3.10 3.50
C ALA A 507 -17.47 -4.34 3.99
N SER A 508 -16.78 -5.21 4.75
CA SER A 508 -17.39 -6.40 5.33
C SER A 508 -18.53 -6.09 6.29
N ILE A 509 -18.41 -5.03 7.09
CA ILE A 509 -19.49 -4.57 7.99
C ILE A 509 -20.68 -4.06 7.19
N LEU A 510 -20.46 -3.21 6.19
CA LEU A 510 -21.55 -2.59 5.40
C LEU A 510 -22.25 -3.60 4.48
N ILE A 511 -21.52 -4.57 3.91
CA ILE A 511 -22.11 -5.67 3.14
C ILE A 511 -22.94 -6.56 4.08
N ALA A 512 -22.44 -6.90 5.27
CA ALA A 512 -23.20 -7.68 6.26
C ALA A 512 -24.49 -6.96 6.70
N TYR A 513 -24.40 -5.64 6.91
CA TYR A 513 -25.56 -4.79 7.19
C TYR A 513 -26.55 -4.78 6.03
N LEU A 514 -26.08 -4.62 4.78
CA LEU A 514 -26.93 -4.65 3.59
C LEU A 514 -27.71 -5.96 3.49
N ILE A 515 -27.03 -7.10 3.64
CA ILE A 515 -27.67 -8.42 3.63
C ILE A 515 -28.80 -8.47 4.66
N PHE A 516 -28.51 -8.07 5.90
CA PHE A 516 -29.49 -8.07 6.98
C PHE A 516 -30.67 -7.12 6.70
N TYR A 517 -30.39 -5.92 6.19
CA TYR A 517 -31.41 -4.93 5.82
C TYR A 517 -32.35 -5.46 4.74
N LEU A 518 -31.81 -6.07 3.68
CA LEU A 518 -32.59 -6.65 2.59
C LEU A 518 -33.51 -7.76 3.10
N PHE A 519 -33.00 -8.72 3.89
CA PHE A 519 -33.80 -9.81 4.43
C PHE A 519 -34.90 -9.36 5.39
N THR A 520 -34.68 -8.27 6.15
CA THR A 520 -35.66 -7.75 7.11
C THR A 520 -36.80 -6.97 6.46
N HIS A 521 -36.56 -6.34 5.31
CA HIS A 521 -37.55 -5.53 4.58
C HIS A 521 -38.33 -6.30 3.50
N LEU A 522 -38.13 -7.62 3.38
CA LEU A 522 -38.90 -8.44 2.44
C LEU A 522 -40.40 -8.50 2.82
N PRO A 523 -41.32 -8.43 1.83
CA PRO A 523 -42.75 -8.50 2.09
C PRO A 523 -43.12 -9.85 2.72
N LYS A 524 -43.72 -9.82 3.92
CA LYS A 524 -44.06 -11.04 4.68
C LYS A 524 -45.34 -11.73 4.21
N LYS A 525 -46.25 -10.99 3.56
CA LYS A 525 -47.60 -11.46 3.19
C LYS A 525 -47.60 -12.33 1.94
N ASP A 526 -46.73 -12.05 0.97
CA ASP A 526 -46.65 -12.80 -0.28
C ASP A 526 -45.48 -13.79 -0.26
N LYS A 527 -45.80 -15.09 -0.13
CA LYS A 527 -44.79 -16.15 -0.05
C LYS A 527 -44.01 -16.30 -1.37
N VAL A 528 -44.63 -16.02 -2.52
CA VAL A 528 -44.02 -16.18 -3.85
C VAL A 528 -43.03 -15.04 -4.10
N TYR A 529 -43.47 -13.79 -3.93
CA TYR A 529 -42.57 -12.63 -4.07
C TYR A 529 -41.42 -12.68 -3.05
N ARG A 530 -41.69 -13.11 -1.82
CA ARG A 530 -40.64 -13.32 -0.81
C ARG A 530 -39.65 -14.39 -1.25
N GLY A 531 -40.13 -15.51 -1.81
CA GLY A 531 -39.29 -16.56 -2.36
C GLY A 531 -38.40 -16.06 -3.50
N LEU A 532 -38.97 -15.33 -4.45
CA LEU A 532 -38.25 -14.73 -5.58
C LEU A 532 -37.20 -13.71 -5.12
N ALA A 533 -37.54 -12.85 -4.16
CA ALA A 533 -36.62 -11.85 -3.63
C ALA A 533 -35.46 -12.48 -2.83
N ILE A 534 -35.73 -13.53 -2.03
CA ILE A 534 -34.67 -14.33 -1.38
C ILE A 534 -33.79 -14.99 -2.44
N GLY A 535 -34.40 -15.57 -3.48
CA GLY A 535 -33.69 -16.16 -4.61
C GLY A 535 -32.75 -15.16 -5.29
N ALA A 536 -33.22 -13.94 -5.57
CA ALA A 536 -32.43 -12.88 -6.18
C ALA A 536 -31.26 -12.42 -5.29
N ILE A 537 -31.49 -12.26 -3.98
CA ILE A 537 -30.42 -11.91 -3.03
C ILE A 537 -29.36 -13.02 -3.01
N LEU A 538 -29.76 -14.28 -2.90
CA LEU A 538 -28.83 -15.41 -2.89
C LEU A 538 -28.09 -15.56 -4.22
N LEU A 539 -28.74 -15.28 -5.35
CA LEU A 539 -28.15 -15.30 -6.69
C LEU A 539 -27.01 -14.28 -6.85
N VAL A 540 -27.06 -13.15 -6.15
CA VAL A 540 -25.96 -12.17 -6.15
C VAL A 540 -24.92 -12.51 -5.09
N MET A 541 -25.36 -12.87 -3.88
CA MET A 541 -24.47 -13.05 -2.74
C MET A 541 -23.61 -14.31 -2.83
N ILE A 542 -24.18 -15.45 -3.23
CA ILE A 542 -23.45 -16.74 -3.27
C ILE A 542 -22.30 -16.67 -4.28
N PRO A 543 -22.50 -16.25 -5.55
CA PRO A 543 -21.40 -16.13 -6.50
C PRO A 543 -20.35 -15.12 -6.06
N THR A 544 -20.76 -14.01 -5.43
CA THR A 544 -19.81 -13.00 -4.93
C THR A 544 -18.92 -13.55 -3.81
N VAL A 545 -19.49 -14.32 -2.88
CA VAL A 545 -18.74 -14.99 -1.80
C VAL A 545 -17.82 -16.08 -2.36
N LEU A 546 -18.33 -16.92 -3.28
CA LEU A 546 -17.55 -17.98 -3.92
C LEU A 546 -16.40 -17.42 -4.76
N SER A 547 -16.65 -16.34 -5.50
CA SER A 547 -15.64 -15.64 -6.29
C SER A 547 -14.52 -15.10 -5.39
N GLN A 548 -14.85 -14.37 -4.31
CA GLN A 548 -13.85 -13.87 -3.37
C GLN A 548 -13.06 -14.99 -2.69
N MET A 549 -13.75 -16.04 -2.24
CA MET A 549 -13.10 -17.19 -1.62
C MET A 549 -12.17 -17.91 -2.59
N ASN A 550 -12.59 -18.12 -3.85
CA ASN A 550 -11.74 -18.71 -4.88
C ASN A 550 -10.54 -17.83 -5.18
N SER A 551 -10.73 -16.52 -5.39
CA SER A 551 -9.63 -15.57 -5.61
C SER A 551 -8.63 -15.58 -4.45
N SER A 552 -9.11 -15.59 -3.20
CA SER A 552 -8.24 -15.68 -2.01
C SER A 552 -7.50 -17.00 -1.91
N LEU A 553 -8.16 -18.13 -2.18
CA LEU A 553 -7.51 -19.45 -2.16
C LEU A 553 -6.45 -19.58 -3.24
N GLN A 554 -6.73 -19.10 -4.45
CA GLN A 554 -5.78 -19.09 -5.56
C GLN A 554 -4.59 -18.18 -5.23
N GLN A 555 -4.85 -16.94 -4.80
CA GLN A 555 -3.80 -16.02 -4.39
C GLN A 555 -2.90 -16.60 -3.30
N ALA A 556 -3.49 -17.18 -2.25
CA ALA A 556 -2.71 -17.79 -1.18
C ALA A 556 -1.99 -19.07 -1.61
N ALA A 557 -2.52 -19.88 -2.54
CA ALA A 557 -1.90 -21.14 -2.95
C ALA A 557 -0.71 -20.96 -3.89
N TYR A 558 -0.68 -19.87 -4.67
CA TYR A 558 0.35 -19.61 -5.68
C TYR A 558 1.34 -18.49 -5.31
N SER A 559 1.27 -17.97 -4.08
CA SER A 559 2.23 -16.98 -3.58
C SER A 559 3.48 -17.67 -3.03
N GLY A 560 4.56 -17.70 -3.83
CA GLY A 560 5.86 -18.28 -3.46
C GLY A 560 6.73 -17.37 -2.57
N PRO A 561 7.97 -17.80 -2.27
CA PRO A 561 8.93 -16.97 -1.54
C PRO A 561 9.34 -15.75 -2.37
N GLY A 562 9.63 -14.63 -1.70
CA GLY A 562 10.07 -13.41 -2.38
C GLY A 562 11.47 -13.57 -2.98
N LEU A 563 12.36 -14.25 -2.26
CA LEU A 563 13.71 -14.60 -2.71
C LEU A 563 13.65 -15.90 -3.53
N ASP A 564 13.67 -15.78 -4.86
CA ASP A 564 13.61 -16.91 -5.77
C ASP A 564 14.91 -17.76 -5.75
N ASP A 565 14.93 -18.86 -6.51
CA ASP A 565 16.08 -19.78 -6.53
C ASP A 565 17.39 -19.10 -6.99
N GLN A 566 17.29 -18.16 -7.94
CA GLN A 566 18.44 -17.39 -8.44
C GLN A 566 19.04 -16.55 -7.30
N TRP A 567 18.20 -15.78 -6.62
CA TRP A 567 18.63 -14.97 -5.49
C TRP A 567 19.14 -15.83 -4.32
N GLN A 568 18.55 -16.99 -4.05
CA GLN A 568 19.04 -17.88 -3.00
C GLN A 568 20.46 -18.37 -3.26
N LYS A 569 20.76 -18.81 -4.49
CA LYS A 569 22.11 -19.23 -4.91
C LYS A 569 23.11 -18.08 -4.83
N ALA A 570 22.74 -16.91 -5.38
CA ALA A 570 23.58 -15.73 -5.34
C ALA A 570 23.89 -15.29 -3.91
N MET A 571 22.89 -15.24 -3.02
CA MET A 571 23.10 -14.84 -1.63
C MET A 571 23.90 -15.87 -0.82
N ALA A 572 23.77 -17.17 -1.14
CA ALA A 572 24.63 -18.20 -0.56
C ALA A 572 26.10 -18.02 -0.99
N TRP A 573 26.34 -17.70 -2.27
CA TRP A 573 27.66 -17.35 -2.78
C TRP A 573 28.20 -16.09 -2.09
N VAL A 574 27.43 -15.00 -2.04
CA VAL A 574 27.81 -13.75 -1.35
C VAL A 574 28.25 -14.03 0.08
N LYS A 575 27.46 -14.82 0.82
CA LYS A 575 27.75 -15.12 2.22
C LYS A 575 29.03 -15.94 2.42
N THR A 576 29.38 -16.81 1.48
CA THR A 576 30.47 -17.79 1.63
C THR A 576 31.76 -17.42 0.92
N GLN A 577 31.69 -16.63 -0.15
CA GLN A 577 32.82 -16.32 -1.03
C GLN A 577 33.31 -14.87 -0.92
N THR A 578 32.61 -14.00 -0.20
CA THR A 578 33.05 -12.61 0.00
C THR A 578 33.51 -12.36 1.46
N PRO A 579 34.40 -11.39 1.71
CA PRO A 579 34.78 -11.00 3.08
C PRO A 579 33.56 -10.55 3.92
N GLU A 580 33.56 -10.81 5.23
CA GLU A 580 32.44 -10.43 6.11
C GLU A 580 32.18 -8.92 6.16
N ASN A 581 33.23 -8.11 5.99
CA ASN A 581 33.17 -6.65 5.93
C ASN A 581 32.91 -6.11 4.51
N ALA A 582 32.58 -6.97 3.54
CA ALA A 582 32.25 -6.52 2.19
C ALA A 582 30.99 -5.64 2.18
N VAL A 583 31.02 -4.63 1.32
CA VAL A 583 29.97 -3.62 1.17
C VAL A 583 29.46 -3.69 -0.25
N PHE A 584 28.17 -3.96 -0.40
CA PHE A 584 27.51 -4.13 -1.68
C PHE A 584 26.80 -2.85 -2.11
N ALA A 585 27.07 -2.46 -3.35
CA ALA A 585 26.36 -1.44 -4.08
C ALA A 585 25.35 -2.10 -5.02
N HIS A 586 24.10 -1.66 -5.00
CA HIS A 586 23.02 -2.14 -5.86
C HIS A 586 21.84 -1.15 -5.78
N TRP A 587 20.83 -1.31 -6.64
CA TRP A 587 19.60 -0.52 -6.54
C TRP A 587 18.83 -0.82 -5.24
N TRP A 588 18.16 0.18 -4.65
CA TRP A 588 17.67 0.13 -3.26
C TRP A 588 16.74 -1.05 -2.94
N ASP A 589 15.95 -1.53 -3.92
CA ASP A 589 14.99 -2.62 -3.75
C ASP A 589 15.61 -3.86 -3.06
N TYR A 590 16.86 -4.20 -3.37
CA TYR A 590 17.45 -5.49 -2.99
C TYR A 590 18.18 -5.47 -1.64
N GLY A 591 18.27 -4.31 -0.97
CA GLY A 591 19.13 -4.15 0.20
C GLY A 591 18.82 -5.10 1.35
N TYR A 592 17.54 -5.31 1.65
CA TYR A 592 17.14 -6.24 2.70
C TYR A 592 17.52 -7.69 2.40
N TRP A 593 17.55 -8.11 1.14
CA TRP A 593 17.99 -9.46 0.77
C TRP A 593 19.49 -9.64 0.95
N VAL A 594 20.29 -8.67 0.51
CA VAL A 594 21.75 -8.71 0.68
C VAL A 594 22.12 -8.66 2.17
N GLN A 595 21.46 -7.79 2.94
CA GLN A 595 21.68 -7.68 4.39
C GLN A 595 21.27 -8.94 5.16
N THR A 596 20.13 -9.54 4.84
CA THR A 596 19.56 -10.64 5.64
C THR A 596 20.00 -12.03 5.18
N SER A 597 20.08 -12.25 3.87
CA SER A 597 20.45 -13.54 3.27
C SER A 597 21.94 -13.61 2.98
N GLY A 598 22.50 -12.57 2.37
CA GLY A 598 23.94 -12.44 2.12
C GLY A 598 24.76 -12.15 3.38
N ASN A 599 24.13 -11.58 4.42
CA ASN A 599 24.80 -11.13 5.64
C ASN A 599 25.98 -10.17 5.35
N ARG A 600 25.74 -9.19 4.47
CA ARG A 600 26.72 -8.16 4.06
C ARG A 600 26.14 -6.76 4.19
N SER A 601 27.03 -5.78 4.30
CA SER A 601 26.62 -4.38 4.42
C SER A 601 26.24 -3.82 3.06
N THR A 602 25.39 -2.79 3.06
CA THR A 602 24.85 -2.20 1.82
C THR A 602 24.86 -0.67 1.88
N ILE A 603 24.92 -0.04 0.71
CA ILE A 603 24.84 1.42 0.59
C ILE A 603 23.37 1.90 0.66
N LEU A 604 22.46 1.15 0.04
CA LEU A 604 21.04 1.48 -0.10
C LEU A 604 20.16 0.31 0.32
N ASP A 605 18.95 0.59 0.78
CA ASP A 605 17.93 -0.44 1.00
C ASP A 605 16.48 0.08 0.88
N GLY A 606 15.52 -0.84 0.95
CA GLY A 606 14.08 -0.60 0.87
C GLY A 606 13.54 0.46 1.82
N GLY A 607 14.23 0.76 2.92
CA GLY A 607 13.83 1.76 3.89
C GLY A 607 14.00 3.19 3.39
N ASN A 608 14.82 3.41 2.36
CA ASN A 608 15.08 4.73 1.78
C ASN A 608 15.43 5.80 2.83
N TYR A 609 16.21 5.43 3.85
CA TYR A 609 16.49 6.23 5.04
C TYR A 609 17.23 7.54 4.72
N TYR A 610 18.15 7.49 3.74
CA TYR A 610 18.76 8.68 3.13
C TYR A 610 18.29 8.80 1.66
N PRO A 611 17.14 9.44 1.38
CA PRO A 611 16.55 9.48 0.03
C PRO A 611 17.50 10.03 -1.05
N TYR A 612 18.35 11.00 -0.69
CA TYR A 612 19.31 11.61 -1.62
C TYR A 612 20.36 10.61 -2.13
N TRP A 613 20.70 9.58 -1.37
CA TRP A 613 21.68 8.59 -1.79
C TRP A 613 21.17 7.75 -2.96
N ASN A 614 19.86 7.57 -3.10
CA ASN A 614 19.27 6.94 -4.29
C ASN A 614 19.53 7.78 -5.56
N HIS A 615 19.39 9.11 -5.46
CA HIS A 615 19.72 10.03 -6.55
C HIS A 615 21.20 9.94 -6.90
N LEU A 616 22.07 10.04 -5.89
CA LEU A 616 23.52 10.00 -6.12
C LEU A 616 23.98 8.67 -6.70
N PHE A 617 23.47 7.54 -6.20
CA PHE A 617 23.79 6.23 -6.74
C PHE A 617 23.32 6.08 -8.19
N ALA A 618 22.05 6.44 -8.46
CA ALA A 618 21.53 6.40 -9.83
C ALA A 618 22.40 7.26 -10.76
N ARG A 619 22.62 8.53 -10.40
CA ARG A 619 23.34 9.50 -11.22
C ARG A 619 24.79 9.12 -11.50
N ASN A 620 25.51 8.67 -10.48
CA ASN A 620 26.95 8.46 -10.59
C ASN A 620 27.30 7.02 -10.97
N VAL A 621 26.47 6.03 -10.63
CA VAL A 621 26.79 4.59 -10.81
C VAL A 621 25.91 3.93 -11.87
N LEU A 622 24.59 4.09 -11.84
CA LEU A 622 23.72 3.38 -12.79
C LEU A 622 23.70 4.06 -14.17
N VAL A 623 23.25 5.31 -14.21
CA VAL A 623 23.04 6.08 -15.45
C VAL A 623 24.20 7.05 -15.77
N GLY A 624 25.23 7.08 -14.94
CA GLY A 624 26.42 7.89 -15.17
C GLY A 624 27.30 7.33 -16.29
N ASN A 625 27.89 8.20 -17.09
CA ASN A 625 28.80 7.84 -18.19
C ASN A 625 30.29 7.98 -17.83
N ASN A 626 30.61 8.48 -16.64
CA ASN A 626 31.98 8.69 -16.17
C ASN A 626 32.36 7.62 -15.12
N GLU A 627 33.18 6.65 -15.56
CA GLU A 627 33.69 5.56 -14.72
C GLU A 627 34.46 6.06 -13.49
N GLU A 628 35.29 7.10 -13.63
CA GLU A 628 36.05 7.65 -12.51
C GLU A 628 35.12 8.25 -11.45
N GLN A 629 34.06 8.93 -11.87
CA GLN A 629 33.09 9.51 -10.95
C GLN A 629 32.27 8.44 -10.22
N ALA A 630 31.92 7.34 -10.92
CA ALA A 630 31.32 6.17 -10.28
C ALA A 630 32.23 5.59 -9.20
N LEU A 631 33.53 5.40 -9.51
CA LEU A 631 34.52 4.89 -8.57
C LEU A 631 34.70 5.84 -7.36
N ARG A 632 34.68 7.16 -7.56
CA ARG A 632 34.76 8.12 -6.43
C ARG A 632 33.56 7.97 -5.49
N TYR A 633 32.34 7.87 -6.03
CA TYR A 633 31.14 7.64 -5.23
C TYR A 633 31.24 6.31 -4.45
N LEU A 634 31.55 5.22 -5.16
CA LEU A 634 31.67 3.88 -4.58
C LEU A 634 32.75 3.84 -3.48
N LYS A 635 33.89 4.51 -3.69
CA LYS A 635 34.99 4.61 -2.70
C LYS A 635 34.59 5.39 -1.46
N VAL A 636 33.85 6.50 -1.59
CA VAL A 636 33.32 7.26 -0.44
C VAL A 636 32.40 6.39 0.44
N HIS A 637 31.66 5.48 -0.19
CA HIS A 637 30.77 4.54 0.49
C HIS A 637 31.44 3.21 0.89
N ASN A 638 32.78 3.10 0.78
CA ASN A 638 33.54 1.89 1.06
C ASN A 638 33.03 0.64 0.30
N ALA A 639 32.42 0.82 -0.88
CA ALA A 639 31.88 -0.27 -1.67
C ALA A 639 33.00 -1.23 -2.09
N THR A 640 32.78 -2.54 -1.96
CA THR A 640 33.72 -3.55 -2.46
C THR A 640 33.14 -4.35 -3.62
N HIS A 641 31.80 -4.43 -3.71
CA HIS A 641 31.11 -5.16 -4.78
C HIS A 641 29.98 -4.33 -5.37
N LEU A 642 29.74 -4.48 -6.67
CA LEU A 642 28.58 -3.96 -7.40
C LEU A 642 27.72 -5.15 -7.84
N LEU A 643 26.45 -5.18 -7.48
CA LEU A 643 25.48 -6.21 -7.88
C LEU A 643 24.45 -5.60 -8.81
N ILE A 644 24.25 -6.22 -9.98
CA ILE A 644 23.28 -5.80 -11.01
C ILE A 644 22.43 -7.01 -11.42
N ILE A 645 21.15 -6.78 -11.67
CA ILE A 645 20.22 -7.82 -12.14
C ILE A 645 19.38 -7.35 -13.34
N SER A 646 18.80 -8.31 -14.05
CA SER A 646 17.94 -8.07 -15.22
C SER A 646 16.66 -7.26 -14.94
N ASP A 647 16.07 -7.33 -13.74
CA ASP A 647 14.89 -6.50 -13.37
C ASP A 647 15.15 -4.99 -13.52
N GLU A 648 16.43 -4.57 -13.45
CA GLU A 648 16.80 -3.16 -13.61
C GLU A 648 16.51 -2.64 -15.00
N ILE A 649 16.35 -3.49 -16.02
CA ILE A 649 15.90 -3.09 -17.37
C ILE A 649 14.50 -2.47 -17.28
N GLY A 650 13.57 -3.13 -16.60
CA GLY A 650 12.22 -2.62 -16.38
C GLY A 650 12.16 -1.41 -15.46
N LYS A 651 13.17 -1.22 -14.60
CA LYS A 651 13.28 -0.10 -13.66
C LYS A 651 14.09 1.08 -14.22
N TYR A 652 14.63 0.97 -15.43
CA TYR A 652 15.54 1.95 -16.01
C TYR A 652 14.98 3.37 -16.00
N GLN A 653 13.73 3.52 -16.41
CA GLN A 653 13.05 4.81 -16.41
C GLN A 653 12.93 5.41 -14.99
N ALA A 654 12.75 4.58 -13.96
CA ALA A 654 12.60 5.03 -12.59
C ALA A 654 13.91 5.58 -12.04
N TYR A 655 15.01 4.82 -12.14
CA TYR A 655 16.29 5.30 -11.63
C TYR A 655 16.93 6.36 -12.53
N SER A 656 16.69 6.39 -13.84
CA SER A 656 17.12 7.51 -14.69
C SER A 656 16.41 8.81 -14.30
N SER A 657 15.12 8.76 -13.97
CA SER A 657 14.35 9.91 -13.45
C SER A 657 14.87 10.39 -12.09
N ILE A 658 15.17 9.45 -11.20
CA ILE A 658 15.73 9.73 -9.87
C ILE A 658 17.14 10.31 -9.98
N GLY A 659 18.00 9.78 -10.85
CA GLY A 659 19.37 10.24 -11.05
C GLY A 659 19.50 11.55 -11.85
N ALA A 660 18.47 11.92 -12.60
CA ALA A 660 18.49 13.16 -13.35
C ALA A 660 18.40 14.40 -12.46
N ASP A 661 18.93 15.50 -12.96
CA ASP A 661 18.88 16.80 -12.30
C ASP A 661 17.46 17.44 -12.37
N GLU A 662 17.38 18.71 -12.02
CA GLU A 662 16.14 19.49 -12.10
C GLU A 662 15.59 19.67 -13.53
N ASN A 663 16.41 19.43 -14.56
CA ASN A 663 16.11 19.58 -15.98
C ASN A 663 15.97 18.25 -16.72
N PHE A 664 16.04 17.12 -16.00
CA PHE A 664 15.95 15.78 -16.56
C PHE A 664 17.05 15.48 -17.60
N ASP A 665 18.28 15.96 -17.36
CA ASP A 665 19.44 15.82 -18.24
C ASP A 665 19.64 14.40 -18.80
N ILE A 666 19.66 13.40 -17.91
CA ILE A 666 19.92 11.98 -18.22
C ILE A 666 18.66 11.10 -18.24
N PHE A 667 17.47 11.70 -18.14
CA PHE A 667 16.22 10.94 -18.13
C PHE A 667 15.99 10.26 -19.49
N SER A 668 15.87 8.93 -19.45
CA SER A 668 15.75 8.05 -20.61
C SER A 668 15.13 6.70 -20.19
N TRP A 669 14.82 5.84 -21.17
CA TRP A 669 14.17 4.55 -20.95
C TRP A 669 14.63 3.53 -21.99
N ILE A 670 14.43 2.25 -21.68
CA ILE A 670 14.74 1.14 -22.59
C ILE A 670 13.44 0.64 -23.20
N GLY A 671 13.38 0.62 -24.52
CA GLY A 671 12.23 0.12 -25.26
C GLY A 671 12.36 -1.37 -25.52
N THR A 672 11.30 -2.14 -25.27
CA THR A 672 11.27 -3.58 -25.60
C THR A 672 10.47 -3.81 -26.87
N TYR A 673 11.05 -4.55 -27.81
CA TYR A 673 10.47 -4.85 -29.11
C TYR A 673 10.47 -6.35 -29.34
N VAL A 674 9.43 -6.84 -30.01
CA VAL A 674 9.19 -8.26 -30.21
C VAL A 674 9.12 -8.56 -31.70
N MET A 675 9.79 -9.63 -32.14
CA MET A 675 9.77 -10.01 -33.55
C MET A 675 8.35 -10.38 -34.01
N ASP A 676 7.88 -9.77 -35.09
CA ASP A 676 6.63 -10.12 -35.78
C ASP A 676 6.93 -11.01 -36.99
N VAL A 677 6.89 -12.32 -36.75
CA VAL A 677 7.13 -13.36 -37.76
C VAL A 677 6.19 -13.23 -38.96
N ARG A 678 4.99 -12.65 -38.81
CA ARG A 678 4.03 -12.50 -39.91
C ARG A 678 4.41 -11.36 -40.86
N GLN A 679 5.15 -10.38 -40.36
CA GLN A 679 5.60 -9.24 -41.15
C GLN A 679 7.02 -9.41 -41.69
N THR A 680 7.79 -10.38 -41.18
CA THR A 680 9.09 -10.75 -41.74
C THR A 680 8.96 -11.15 -43.21
N THR A 681 9.71 -10.48 -44.10
CA THR A 681 9.67 -10.76 -45.54
C THR A 681 11.02 -11.20 -46.07
N LYS A 682 11.06 -12.31 -46.83
CA LYS A 682 12.25 -12.75 -47.56
C LYS A 682 12.21 -12.25 -49.00
N LYS A 683 13.23 -11.49 -49.42
CA LYS A 683 13.41 -10.95 -50.77
C LYS A 683 14.74 -11.46 -51.33
N GLY A 684 14.70 -12.55 -52.09
CA GLY A 684 15.91 -13.20 -52.58
C GLY A 684 16.76 -13.72 -51.43
N ASN A 685 17.98 -13.20 -51.30
CA ASN A 685 18.96 -13.60 -50.27
C ASN A 685 18.91 -12.73 -48.99
N ILE A 686 17.96 -11.79 -48.91
CA ILE A 686 17.81 -10.89 -47.76
C ILE A 686 16.49 -11.20 -47.05
N THR A 687 16.56 -11.42 -45.75
CA THR A 687 15.40 -11.52 -44.86
C THR A 687 15.27 -10.22 -44.07
N ASP A 688 14.13 -9.52 -44.22
CA ASP A 688 13.80 -8.33 -43.44
C ASP A 688 13.11 -8.78 -42.14
N TYR A 689 13.85 -8.84 -41.02
CA TYR A 689 13.29 -9.14 -39.71
C TYR A 689 12.63 -7.89 -39.10
N ILE A 690 11.37 -7.99 -38.71
CA ILE A 690 10.60 -6.86 -38.19
C ILE A 690 10.34 -7.04 -36.69
N PHE A 691 10.79 -6.08 -35.89
CA PHE A 691 10.55 -6.01 -34.46
C PHE A 691 9.52 -4.92 -34.17
N ALA A 692 8.35 -5.30 -33.68
CA ALA A 692 7.26 -4.37 -33.36
C ALA A 692 7.29 -4.00 -31.87
N GLY A 693 6.99 -2.73 -31.57
CA GLY A 693 6.94 -2.20 -30.22
C GLY A 693 6.45 -0.76 -30.20
N GLY A 694 6.66 -0.06 -29.10
CA GLY A 694 6.20 1.32 -28.97
C GLY A 694 6.95 2.04 -27.87
N THR A 695 7.82 2.96 -28.25
CA THR A 695 8.62 3.73 -27.28
C THR A 695 8.69 5.19 -27.73
N TYR A 696 8.31 6.13 -26.88
CA TYR A 696 8.46 7.56 -27.17
C TYR A 696 9.94 7.95 -27.30
N LEU A 697 10.23 9.08 -27.94
CA LEU A 697 11.57 9.67 -27.93
C LEU A 697 11.86 10.37 -26.59
N ASP A 698 13.09 10.20 -26.09
CA ASP A 698 13.61 10.80 -24.86
C ASP A 698 14.32 12.15 -25.07
N GLU A 699 14.57 12.50 -26.33
CA GLU A 699 15.08 13.79 -26.80
C GLU A 699 14.47 14.19 -28.15
N ASP A 700 14.62 15.48 -28.50
CA ASP A 700 14.22 15.97 -29.81
C ASP A 700 15.18 15.42 -30.88
N PHE A 701 14.62 14.82 -31.93
CA PHE A 701 15.40 14.23 -33.01
C PHE A 701 15.17 14.99 -34.31
N ILE A 702 16.24 15.36 -35.01
CA ILE A 702 16.16 16.10 -36.27
C ILE A 702 16.70 15.20 -37.38
N PHE A 703 15.88 14.98 -38.41
CA PHE A 703 16.25 14.17 -39.57
C PHE A 703 15.71 14.80 -40.84
N GLU A 704 16.58 15.02 -41.83
CA GLU A 704 16.25 15.63 -43.12
C GLU A 704 15.46 16.95 -43.00
N GLY A 705 15.81 17.79 -42.01
CA GLY A 705 15.16 19.07 -41.75
C GLY A 705 13.77 18.98 -41.08
N LYS A 706 13.30 17.78 -40.74
CA LYS A 706 12.08 17.57 -39.93
C LYS A 706 12.44 17.38 -38.47
N VAL A 707 11.67 18.01 -37.58
CA VAL A 707 11.82 17.88 -36.13
C VAL A 707 10.82 16.86 -35.60
N PHE A 708 11.33 15.87 -34.88
CA PHE A 708 10.56 14.87 -34.16
C PHE A 708 10.65 15.17 -32.67
N PRO A 709 9.60 15.78 -32.08
CA PRO A 709 9.67 16.25 -30.70
C PRO A 709 9.67 15.11 -29.69
N LYS A 710 10.47 15.29 -28.63
CA LYS A 710 10.49 14.46 -27.42
C LYS A 710 9.07 14.20 -26.89
N SER A 711 8.82 12.98 -26.42
CA SER A 711 7.55 12.54 -25.83
C SER A 711 6.30 12.63 -26.74
N ARG A 712 6.44 13.08 -28.00
CA ARG A 712 5.34 13.20 -28.99
C ARG A 712 5.59 12.42 -30.28
N ALA A 713 6.85 12.13 -30.59
CA ALA A 713 7.22 11.14 -31.59
C ALA A 713 7.55 9.81 -30.90
N ALA A 714 7.26 8.70 -31.55
CA ALA A 714 7.48 7.36 -31.01
C ALA A 714 8.08 6.42 -32.06
N ILE A 715 8.99 5.56 -31.61
CA ILE A 715 9.51 4.43 -32.37
C ILE A 715 8.48 3.31 -32.28
N ALA A 716 7.98 2.87 -33.43
CA ALA A 716 6.98 1.82 -33.56
C ALA A 716 7.57 0.43 -33.87
N GLY A 717 8.85 0.40 -34.26
CA GLY A 717 9.53 -0.84 -34.55
C GLY A 717 10.88 -0.66 -35.21
N PHE A 718 11.54 -1.78 -35.46
CA PHE A 718 12.82 -1.86 -36.17
C PHE A 718 12.74 -2.86 -37.31
N ILE A 719 13.47 -2.58 -38.38
CA ILE A 719 13.69 -3.47 -39.52
C ILE A 719 15.18 -3.82 -39.50
N ILE A 720 15.48 -5.11 -39.37
CA ILE A 720 16.85 -5.64 -39.41
C ILE A 720 16.97 -6.50 -40.67
N PRO A 721 17.54 -5.96 -41.76
CA PRO A 721 17.82 -6.72 -42.97
C PRO A 721 19.04 -7.62 -42.76
N VAL A 722 18.87 -8.92 -42.96
CA VAL A 722 19.91 -9.94 -42.80
C VAL A 722 20.14 -10.65 -44.12
N ALA A 723 21.39 -10.70 -44.59
CA ALA A 723 21.78 -11.45 -45.78
C ALA A 723 22.33 -12.84 -45.40
N ASN A 724 22.11 -13.84 -46.27
CA ASN A 724 22.53 -15.24 -46.07
C ASN A 724 22.00 -15.88 -44.78
N ASP A 725 20.78 -15.53 -44.37
CA ASP A 725 20.13 -16.03 -43.16
C ASP A 725 19.96 -17.57 -43.10
N ASP A 726 20.13 -18.26 -44.23
CA ASP A 726 20.12 -19.73 -44.31
C ASP A 726 21.48 -20.37 -43.89
N ASP A 727 22.56 -19.58 -43.74
CA ASP A 727 23.90 -20.02 -43.33
C ASP A 727 24.37 -19.23 -42.08
N PRO A 728 24.26 -19.82 -40.87
CA PRO A 728 24.63 -19.15 -39.62
C PRO A 728 26.10 -18.70 -39.54
N GLU A 729 27.01 -19.28 -40.32
CA GLU A 729 28.43 -18.92 -40.29
C GLU A 729 28.76 -17.70 -41.19
N ASN A 730 27.88 -17.34 -42.13
CA ASN A 730 28.07 -16.24 -43.10
C ASN A 730 26.93 -15.20 -43.07
N MET A 731 26.25 -15.08 -41.93
CA MET A 731 25.14 -14.15 -41.73
C MET A 731 25.66 -12.71 -41.63
N ASP A 732 25.19 -11.83 -42.53
CA ASP A 732 25.58 -10.41 -42.54
C ASP A 732 24.38 -9.52 -42.21
N ILE A 733 24.44 -8.82 -41.06
CA ILE A 733 23.47 -7.78 -40.71
C ILE A 733 23.76 -6.53 -41.56
N LEU A 734 22.83 -6.21 -42.46
CA LEU A 734 22.86 -4.99 -43.26
C LEU A 734 22.30 -3.81 -42.46
N GLN A 735 22.39 -2.59 -43.02
CA GLN A 735 21.97 -1.35 -42.36
C GLN A 735 20.54 -1.46 -41.75
N PRO A 736 20.40 -1.46 -40.43
CA PRO A 736 19.12 -1.50 -39.74
C PRO A 736 18.42 -0.13 -39.76
N GLU A 737 17.09 -0.16 -39.71
CA GLU A 737 16.23 1.04 -39.74
C GLU A 737 15.19 1.01 -38.60
N ALA A 738 14.98 2.15 -37.94
CA ALA A 738 13.88 2.40 -37.03
C ALA A 738 12.66 2.96 -37.78
N ILE A 739 11.47 2.57 -37.35
CA ILE A 739 10.20 3.10 -37.82
C ILE A 739 9.71 4.14 -36.82
N LEU A 740 9.70 5.41 -37.23
CA LEU A 740 9.25 6.52 -36.40
C LEU A 740 7.84 6.96 -36.80
N LEU A 741 6.98 7.17 -35.80
CA LEU A 741 5.62 7.68 -35.94
C LEU A 741 5.49 9.08 -35.33
N HIS A 742 4.99 10.02 -36.12
CA HIS A 742 4.59 11.35 -35.65
C HIS A 742 3.44 11.89 -36.52
N ASN A 743 2.36 12.38 -35.89
CA ASN A 743 1.17 12.92 -36.58
C ASN A 743 0.61 12.01 -37.70
N ASN A 744 0.46 10.71 -37.44
CA ASN A 744 0.06 9.68 -38.41
C ASN A 744 0.97 9.52 -39.64
N GLN A 745 2.16 10.12 -39.65
CA GLN A 745 3.19 9.87 -40.66
C GLN A 745 4.23 8.89 -40.13
N GLN A 746 4.59 7.92 -40.98
CA GLN A 746 5.61 6.93 -40.72
C GLN A 746 6.88 7.26 -41.52
N VAL A 747 8.03 7.31 -40.85
CA VAL A 747 9.34 7.60 -41.46
C VAL A 747 10.32 6.51 -41.06
N ARG A 748 11.15 6.05 -42.01
CA ARG A 748 12.23 5.09 -41.76
C ARG A 748 13.55 5.82 -41.56
N ILE A 749 14.27 5.51 -40.50
CA ILE A 749 15.49 6.21 -40.10
C ILE A 749 16.59 5.16 -39.83
N PRO A 750 17.78 5.26 -40.43
CA PRO A 750 18.89 4.37 -40.10
C PRO A 750 19.26 4.44 -38.61
N ILE A 751 19.68 3.32 -38.00
CA ILE A 751 20.23 3.32 -36.63
C ILE A 751 21.74 3.04 -36.63
N SER A 752 22.42 3.53 -35.61
CA SER A 752 23.88 3.50 -35.53
C SER A 752 24.51 2.18 -35.05
N CYS A 753 23.79 1.39 -34.25
CA CYS A 753 24.38 0.21 -33.59
C CYS A 753 23.38 -0.93 -33.41
N VAL A 754 23.86 -2.16 -33.63
CA VAL A 754 23.20 -3.41 -33.24
C VAL A 754 24.18 -4.20 -32.39
N PHE A 755 23.70 -4.75 -31.28
CA PHE A 755 24.45 -5.69 -30.46
C PHE A 755 23.90 -7.09 -30.68
N ASP A 756 24.74 -7.95 -31.25
CA ASP A 756 24.44 -9.33 -31.59
C ASP A 756 25.65 -10.22 -31.26
N ASP A 757 25.42 -11.44 -30.79
CA ASP A 757 26.48 -12.40 -30.43
C ASP A 757 27.68 -11.83 -29.66
N ARG A 758 27.38 -11.00 -28.65
CA ARG A 758 28.36 -10.31 -27.77
C ARG A 758 29.28 -9.30 -28.48
N GLN A 759 28.90 -8.84 -29.67
CA GLN A 759 29.66 -7.84 -30.43
C GLN A 759 28.77 -6.65 -30.82
N LYS A 760 29.36 -5.44 -30.79
CA LYS A 760 28.71 -4.22 -31.29
C LYS A 760 29.04 -4.03 -32.76
N LEU A 761 28.02 -4.07 -33.61
CA LEU A 761 28.10 -3.74 -35.02
C LEU A 761 27.69 -2.29 -35.21
N TYR A 762 28.60 -1.45 -35.69
CA TYR A 762 28.36 -0.03 -35.96
C TYR A 762 28.11 0.22 -37.44
N PHE A 763 27.17 1.11 -37.73
CA PHE A 763 26.76 1.45 -39.10
C PHE A 763 27.01 2.93 -39.40
N ASN A 764 27.52 3.21 -40.60
CA ASN A 764 28.03 4.54 -40.96
C ASN A 764 26.98 5.54 -41.46
N LYS A 765 25.73 5.11 -41.71
CA LYS A 765 24.70 6.04 -42.18
C LYS A 765 24.25 6.97 -41.05
N THR A 766 24.16 8.26 -41.36
CA THR A 766 23.62 9.26 -40.45
C THR A 766 22.16 8.95 -40.14
N GLY A 767 21.83 8.85 -38.86
CA GLY A 767 20.50 8.46 -38.42
C GLY A 767 20.35 8.61 -36.91
N MET A 768 19.52 7.76 -36.32
CA MET A 768 19.26 7.78 -34.88
C MET A 768 20.40 7.11 -34.11
N GLU A 769 20.96 7.85 -33.16
CA GLU A 769 22.01 7.35 -32.27
C GLU A 769 21.42 6.50 -31.13
N GLY A 770 21.94 5.28 -31.00
CA GLY A 770 21.51 4.29 -30.03
C GLY A 770 21.91 2.90 -30.49
N CYS A 771 21.72 1.92 -29.63
CA CYS A 771 22.04 0.53 -29.94
C CYS A 771 20.88 -0.41 -29.66
N LEU A 772 20.61 -1.30 -30.60
CA LEU A 772 19.59 -2.33 -30.51
C LEU A 772 20.24 -3.66 -30.09
N ARG A 773 19.96 -4.15 -28.87
CA ARG A 773 20.43 -5.46 -28.41
C ARG A 773 19.41 -6.53 -28.75
N ILE A 774 19.80 -7.50 -29.57
CA ILE A 774 18.98 -8.66 -29.92
C ILE A 774 19.07 -9.71 -28.79
N MET A 775 17.96 -10.38 -28.51
CA MET A 775 17.88 -11.41 -27.48
C MET A 775 16.81 -12.48 -27.80
N PRO A 776 16.93 -13.69 -27.22
CA PRO A 776 15.92 -14.72 -27.38
C PRO A 776 14.58 -14.36 -26.74
N ARG A 777 13.51 -14.98 -27.24
CA ARG A 777 12.16 -14.89 -26.69
C ARG A 777 11.64 -16.28 -26.35
N TYR A 778 11.23 -16.47 -25.11
CA TYR A 778 10.50 -17.66 -24.71
C TYR A 778 9.01 -17.46 -25.02
N LEU A 779 8.43 -18.37 -25.81
CA LEU A 779 6.99 -18.40 -26.08
C LEU A 779 6.25 -19.18 -24.98
N ASN A 780 6.89 -20.23 -24.47
CA ASN A 780 6.49 -21.05 -23.32
C ASN A 780 7.77 -21.60 -22.67
N GLN A 781 7.69 -22.20 -21.47
CA GLN A 781 8.85 -22.78 -20.75
C GLN A 781 9.70 -23.80 -21.53
N LYS A 782 9.26 -24.24 -22.72
CA LYS A 782 9.97 -25.21 -23.57
C LYS A 782 10.32 -24.70 -24.97
N TYR A 783 9.73 -23.59 -25.40
CA TYR A 783 9.90 -23.09 -26.77
C TYR A 783 10.59 -21.74 -26.72
N GLN A 784 11.83 -21.75 -27.17
CA GLN A 784 12.68 -20.59 -27.35
C GLN A 784 12.71 -20.23 -28.83
N GLN A 785 12.41 -18.98 -29.12
CA GLN A 785 12.68 -18.38 -30.42
C GLN A 785 13.98 -17.58 -30.27
N GLU A 786 15.04 -18.04 -30.92
CA GLU A 786 16.28 -17.29 -31.06
C GLU A 786 16.00 -15.96 -31.78
N ASN A 787 16.65 -14.89 -31.32
CA ASN A 787 16.48 -13.53 -31.84
C ASN A 787 15.01 -13.03 -31.83
N GLY A 788 14.18 -13.55 -30.93
CA GLY A 788 12.74 -13.26 -30.86
C GLY A 788 12.34 -11.92 -30.24
N ALA A 789 13.28 -11.19 -29.63
CA ALA A 789 13.04 -9.89 -29.03
C ALA A 789 14.28 -8.99 -29.11
N ALA A 790 14.09 -7.70 -28.87
CA ALA A 790 15.17 -6.73 -28.85
C ALA A 790 14.94 -5.63 -27.80
N LEU A 791 16.03 -5.09 -27.27
CA LEU A 791 16.06 -3.92 -26.39
C LEU A 791 16.68 -2.74 -27.12
N TRP A 792 15.95 -1.65 -27.21
CA TRP A 792 16.46 -0.39 -27.74
C TRP A 792 16.99 0.46 -26.60
N VAL A 793 18.29 0.77 -26.65
CA VAL A 793 18.94 1.72 -25.75
C VAL A 793 19.28 2.98 -26.53
N THR A 794 18.72 4.11 -26.10
CA THR A 794 18.98 5.42 -26.72
C THR A 794 20.40 5.89 -26.46
N ARG A 795 20.86 6.92 -27.19
CA ARG A 795 22.15 7.58 -26.97
C ARG A 795 22.44 7.85 -25.49
N LYS A 796 21.49 8.44 -24.76
CA LYS A 796 21.64 8.77 -23.34
C LYS A 796 21.90 7.55 -22.46
N GLY A 797 21.27 6.42 -22.79
CA GLY A 797 21.44 5.20 -22.02
C GLY A 797 22.61 4.34 -22.45
N MET A 798 23.09 4.49 -23.68
CA MET A 798 24.14 3.64 -24.26
C MET A 798 25.48 3.79 -23.53
N ASP A 799 25.80 5.00 -23.10
CA ASP A 799 27.06 5.32 -22.41
C ASP A 799 26.99 5.11 -20.89
N ALA A 800 25.82 4.79 -20.34
CA ALA A 800 25.65 4.54 -18.92
C ALA A 800 26.47 3.32 -18.48
N LEU A 801 27.15 3.43 -17.33
CA LEU A 801 28.01 2.38 -16.79
C LEU A 801 27.26 1.05 -16.64
N TRP A 802 26.04 1.08 -16.11
CA TRP A 802 25.18 -0.10 -16.01
C TRP A 802 24.94 -0.76 -17.37
N THR A 803 24.59 0.04 -18.39
CA THR A 803 24.30 -0.48 -19.73
C THR A 803 25.54 -1.13 -20.34
N ARG A 804 26.68 -0.47 -20.25
CA ARG A 804 27.96 -0.97 -20.78
C ARG A 804 28.34 -2.29 -20.13
N MET A 805 28.27 -2.37 -18.80
CA MET A 805 28.66 -3.57 -18.04
C MET A 805 27.66 -4.73 -18.19
N PHE A 806 26.36 -4.46 -18.05
CA PHE A 806 25.34 -5.51 -17.97
C PHE A 806 24.66 -5.80 -19.31
N LEU A 807 24.31 -4.77 -20.09
CA LEU A 807 23.64 -4.92 -21.38
C LEU A 807 24.57 -5.01 -22.57
N PHE A 808 25.86 -4.71 -22.46
CA PHE A 808 26.80 -4.89 -23.58
C PHE A 808 28.02 -5.73 -23.21
N ASP A 809 28.06 -6.26 -21.98
CA ASP A 809 29.13 -7.12 -21.48
C ASP A 809 30.54 -6.51 -21.70
N GLU A 810 30.64 -5.18 -21.68
CA GLU A 810 31.90 -4.45 -21.85
C GLU A 810 32.80 -4.70 -20.64
N GLN A 811 34.06 -5.04 -20.92
CA GLN A 811 35.08 -5.24 -19.90
C GLN A 811 35.54 -3.88 -19.37
N MET A 812 35.26 -3.62 -18.11
CA MET A 812 35.68 -2.40 -17.41
C MET A 812 36.97 -2.66 -16.64
N LYS A 813 37.87 -1.68 -16.60
CA LYS A 813 39.21 -1.85 -16.02
C LYS A 813 39.18 -2.13 -14.52
N TYR A 814 38.25 -1.49 -13.82
CA TYR A 814 38.19 -1.46 -12.35
C TYR A 814 37.03 -2.30 -11.75
N PHE A 815 36.30 -3.02 -12.60
CA PHE A 815 35.19 -3.88 -12.18
C PHE A 815 35.44 -5.30 -12.70
N HIS A 816 35.72 -6.23 -11.80
CA HIS A 816 36.05 -7.61 -12.13
C HIS A 816 34.83 -8.50 -11.86
N LEU A 817 34.31 -9.15 -12.89
CA LEU A 817 33.16 -10.05 -12.73
C LEU A 817 33.56 -11.28 -11.90
N VAL A 818 32.93 -11.46 -10.75
CA VAL A 818 33.23 -12.55 -9.78
C VAL A 818 32.07 -13.54 -9.61
N TYR A 819 30.86 -13.16 -9.99
CA TYR A 819 29.70 -14.02 -10.04
C TYR A 819 28.87 -13.72 -11.29
N ASP A 820 28.50 -14.76 -12.03
CA ASP A 820 27.66 -14.68 -13.23
C ASP A 820 26.85 -15.97 -13.37
N ASP A 821 25.53 -15.85 -13.39
CA ASP A 821 24.60 -16.97 -13.58
C ASP A 821 23.95 -16.98 -14.98
N SER A 822 24.53 -16.25 -15.95
CA SER A 822 24.05 -16.21 -17.35
C SER A 822 23.93 -17.60 -18.00
N ASN A 823 24.68 -18.60 -17.52
CA ASN A 823 24.58 -19.98 -18.00
C ASN A 823 23.27 -20.67 -17.56
N GLU A 824 22.69 -20.27 -16.42
CA GLU A 824 21.42 -20.78 -15.93
C GLU A 824 20.23 -19.93 -16.40
N ARG A 825 20.43 -18.61 -16.50
CA ARG A 825 19.42 -17.64 -16.92
C ARG A 825 20.02 -16.60 -17.85
N GLU A 826 20.00 -16.89 -19.14
CA GLU A 826 20.39 -15.90 -20.15
C GLU A 826 19.38 -14.73 -20.23
N LEU A 827 19.84 -13.58 -20.71
CA LEU A 827 18.98 -12.43 -20.92
C LEU A 827 17.99 -12.73 -22.06
N ALA A 828 16.69 -12.75 -21.75
CA ALA A 828 15.63 -13.13 -22.68
C ALA A 828 14.31 -12.40 -22.38
N TYR A 829 13.35 -12.50 -23.31
CA TYR A 829 12.00 -11.99 -23.13
C TYR A 829 10.98 -13.10 -22.91
N TYR A 830 10.16 -13.00 -21.87
CA TYR A 830 9.13 -13.97 -21.55
C TYR A 830 7.92 -13.32 -20.90
N GLY A 831 6.70 -13.67 -21.34
CA GLY A 831 5.47 -13.29 -20.65
C GLY A 831 5.23 -11.78 -20.48
N GLY A 832 5.82 -10.93 -21.33
CA GLY A 832 5.72 -9.48 -21.21
C GLY A 832 6.84 -8.82 -20.40
N GLN A 833 7.83 -9.58 -19.93
CA GLN A 833 8.91 -9.11 -19.08
C GLN A 833 10.28 -9.59 -19.58
N THR A 834 11.32 -8.84 -19.25
CA THR A 834 12.71 -9.28 -19.42
C THR A 834 13.11 -10.16 -18.24
N MET A 835 13.68 -11.32 -18.55
CA MET A 835 14.35 -12.20 -17.59
C MET A 835 15.83 -12.24 -17.92
N GLY A 836 16.69 -12.55 -16.95
CA GLY A 836 18.11 -12.64 -17.22
C GLY A 836 18.96 -12.78 -15.97
N PRO A 837 20.27 -12.60 -16.12
CA PRO A 837 21.22 -12.95 -15.08
C PRO A 837 21.25 -11.97 -13.91
N LEU A 838 21.81 -12.46 -12.80
CA LEU A 838 22.34 -11.70 -11.68
C LEU A 838 23.87 -11.77 -11.79
N LYS A 839 24.49 -10.59 -11.83
CA LYS A 839 25.95 -10.46 -11.95
C LYS A 839 26.50 -9.65 -10.78
N ILE A 840 27.68 -10.05 -10.30
CA ILE A 840 28.39 -9.35 -9.22
C ILE A 840 29.81 -9.07 -9.67
N TRP A 841 30.23 -7.82 -9.54
CA TRP A 841 31.59 -7.38 -9.81
C TRP A 841 32.27 -6.98 -8.51
N GLU A 842 33.52 -7.40 -8.35
CA GLU A 842 34.46 -6.86 -7.35
C GLU A 842 35.07 -5.56 -7.88
N ILE A 843 35.18 -4.56 -7.00
CA ILE A 843 35.62 -3.21 -7.36
C ILE A 843 37.07 -3.00 -6.93
N SER A 844 37.92 -2.64 -7.88
CA SER A 844 39.31 -2.25 -7.66
C SER A 844 39.48 -0.75 -7.79
N TYR A 845 40.02 -0.07 -6.77
CA TYR A 845 40.22 1.38 -6.84
C TYR A 845 41.64 1.75 -7.32
N PRO A 846 41.78 2.70 -8.26
CA PRO A 846 43.08 3.24 -8.62
C PRO A 846 43.76 3.93 -7.42
N GLU A 847 45.07 3.74 -7.25
CA GLU A 847 45.84 4.38 -6.17
C GLU A 847 45.82 5.91 -6.25
N ASN A 848 45.80 6.46 -7.46
CA ASN A 848 45.76 7.90 -7.71
C ASN A 848 44.33 8.49 -7.68
N LEU A 849 43.31 7.73 -7.30
CA LEU A 849 41.93 8.23 -7.21
C LEU A 849 41.76 9.16 -6.01
N THR A 850 41.83 10.46 -6.27
CA THR A 850 41.65 11.52 -5.27
C THR A 850 40.17 11.82 -5.04
N ILE A 851 39.79 11.95 -3.77
CA ILE A 851 38.46 12.41 -3.35
C ILE A 851 38.69 13.71 -2.58
N ASP A 852 38.16 14.82 -3.09
CA ASP A 852 38.18 16.08 -2.37
C ASP A 852 37.12 16.09 -1.25
N LYS A 853 37.31 16.96 -0.26
CA LYS A 853 36.44 17.03 0.91
C LYS A 853 35.01 17.45 0.54
N GLU A 854 34.84 18.35 -0.41
CA GLU A 854 33.53 18.84 -0.84
C GLU A 854 32.69 17.73 -1.48
N MET A 855 33.32 16.89 -2.30
CA MET A 855 32.73 15.71 -2.94
C MET A 855 32.38 14.65 -1.90
N GLN A 856 33.25 14.42 -0.93
CA GLN A 856 32.96 13.51 0.19
C GLN A 856 31.75 13.99 0.98
N ASP A 857 31.71 15.27 1.36
CA ASP A 857 30.59 15.88 2.09
C ASP A 857 29.29 15.83 1.27
N ARG A 858 29.38 16.03 -0.06
CA ARG A 858 28.22 15.92 -0.96
C ARG A 858 27.69 14.49 -1.06
N PHE A 859 28.57 13.51 -1.23
CA PHE A 859 28.18 12.11 -1.37
C PHE A 859 27.65 11.50 -0.06
N LEU A 860 28.17 11.96 1.08
CA LEU A 860 27.68 11.56 2.41
C LEU A 860 26.57 12.45 2.95
N SER A 861 26.07 13.42 2.17
CA SER A 861 24.98 14.29 2.60
C SER A 861 23.73 13.50 2.92
N ILE A 862 23.25 13.63 4.16
CA ILE A 862 21.97 13.07 4.61
C ILE A 862 20.79 14.01 4.32
N THR A 863 21.07 15.25 3.94
CA THR A 863 20.06 16.26 3.63
C THR A 863 19.63 16.12 2.17
N THR A 864 18.31 15.99 1.97
CA THR A 864 17.76 15.87 0.61
C THR A 864 17.51 17.26 0.02
N PRO A 865 18.06 17.57 -1.18
CA PRO A 865 17.82 18.85 -1.83
C PRO A 865 16.32 19.09 -2.11
N GLU A 866 15.87 20.33 -1.95
CA GLU A 866 14.46 20.70 -2.17
C GLU A 866 13.98 20.34 -3.57
N TRP A 867 14.79 20.53 -4.62
CA TRP A 867 14.41 20.23 -6.00
C TRP A 867 14.10 18.74 -6.25
N LEU A 868 14.67 17.83 -5.45
CA LEU A 868 14.37 16.38 -5.52
C LEU A 868 13.03 16.05 -4.84
N LEU A 869 12.58 16.94 -3.94
CA LEU A 869 11.31 16.89 -3.23
C LEU A 869 10.20 17.70 -3.92
N LEU A 870 10.54 18.52 -4.92
CA LEU A 870 9.60 19.39 -5.61
C LEU A 870 8.90 18.68 -6.78
N GLU A 871 7.64 19.06 -6.98
CA GLU A 871 6.75 18.62 -8.05
C GLU A 871 7.20 19.25 -9.39
N LYS A 872 8.17 18.63 -10.06
CA LYS A 872 8.31 18.77 -11.51
C LYS A 872 7.78 17.48 -12.11
N SER A 873 6.55 17.55 -12.60
CA SER A 873 5.97 16.53 -13.47
C SER A 873 7.02 16.08 -14.49
N SER A 874 7.29 14.77 -14.53
CA SER A 874 7.93 14.20 -15.72
C SER A 874 7.10 14.64 -16.94
N PRO A 875 7.70 15.03 -18.08
CA PRO A 875 6.95 15.34 -19.30
C PRO A 875 6.04 14.21 -19.80
N LEU A 876 6.19 12.99 -19.24
CA LEU A 876 5.34 11.82 -19.49
C LEU A 876 4.20 11.64 -18.46
N LEU A 877 4.20 12.39 -17.36
CA LEU A 877 3.16 12.39 -16.31
C LEU A 877 2.21 13.61 -16.39
N THR A 878 2.44 14.49 -17.36
CA THR A 878 1.55 15.54 -17.86
C THR A 878 1.16 15.23 -19.29
#